data_AF-A0ABD4Y5T0-F1
#
_entry.id   AF-A0ABD4Y5T0-F1
#
_cell.length_a   1.000
_cell.length_b   1.000
_cell.length_c   1.000
_cell.angle_alpha   90.00
_cell.angle_beta   90.00
_cell.angle_gamma   90.00
#
_symmetry.space_group_name_H-M   'P 1'
#
loop_
_entity.id
_entity.type
_entity.pdbx_description
1 polymer ?
#
loop_
_entity_poly.entity_id
_entity_poly.type
_entity_poly.pdbx_seq_one_letter_code
_entity_poly.pdbx_strand_id
1 'polypeptide(L)'
;MGKKSSNKFGPQQIPAAAPSAAGMARASVEQQVNVLSASFENASKAYQSFDMTLDISVEREWLRGVCERFEGDSDLVRWIEQFATLCKELVRFKERLHDEYAERWAAASKLAETAEVAALAQVAEQEALVAVRSGLDAEKAELKAEWDKLLEAQQDLALKMAENLEAERSLNMREANAQAGFVAENEAALRKLEAQQRQQVRQHEADLQSLREDKHQLDGEISQAARRLAEVKFSCTEAEAERVRLLDQREHDIKQKVVELDRARSRLDREGADIQAEAKALQQRLDEEMASERANHQQLVAKLQEQRERAWTKANELKEQLLDIQELKQSLDEVSGAEILQQLEALRQENRELKRSLEQSDTAQLQRDNDYLRDSKADLEREVAELRPERDELRRELSSKRVAATELEAVAREKRVLEQHKNTLAVHIDDLESRIEQLTSAQKTQTPFPAMSLMDSERDYRARMDLDEVPDLETFATQLQHRIAKAEKHVELFYPIEDIRVLLGGLAMSQLHVFQGISGTGKTSLAKAFAKAMGGFCTDIAVQAGWRDRDDLLGHYNAFERRFYEKDCLQALYKAQTPRWEDTCNIILLDEMNLSRPEQYFAEFLSALEKNNPDERLISLSETSLPNAPAMLAEGRKIRVPANVWFIGTANHDETTNELADKTYDRAHVMTLPKQDKRFTIKSFEPANYSYRSLRKAFGKASAERKEEVVKLLKDLTGDAFTEQLGSQFELGWGNRFEKQALDFIPVMLACGASSGEALDHLLATRIMRPGKVTGRYNVSAETLRNLKGALEDFWISADLAGDPRKSMELLEADIRRLDGRS
;
A
#
# COMPACT_ATOMS: atom_id res chain seq x y z
N MET A 1 -39.50 -46.13 27.51
CA MET A 1 -40.00 -45.61 28.81
C MET A 1 -41.53 -45.64 28.81
N GLY A 2 -42.21 -45.70 29.97
CA GLY A 2 -43.60 -45.19 30.08
C GLY A 2 -44.76 -46.17 30.37
N LYS A 3 -45.16 -46.23 31.65
CA LYS A 3 -46.56 -46.31 32.16
C LYS A 3 -47.51 -47.49 31.81
N LYS A 4 -47.63 -48.41 32.79
CA LYS A 4 -48.85 -48.98 33.44
C LYS A 4 -50.24 -48.75 32.80
N SER A 5 -51.03 -49.83 32.69
CA SER A 5 -52.38 -50.04 33.30
C SER A 5 -53.05 -51.32 32.75
N SER A 6 -54.11 -51.93 33.32
CA SER A 6 -54.39 -52.32 34.73
C SER A 6 -55.63 -53.23 34.78
N ASN A 7 -55.59 -54.38 35.47
CA ASN A 7 -56.78 -55.20 35.75
C ASN A 7 -57.86 -54.41 36.51
N LYS A 8 -59.16 -54.65 36.23
CA LYS A 8 -60.26 -54.28 37.14
C LYS A 8 -61.59 -55.01 36.89
N PHE A 9 -62.27 -55.34 38.00
CA PHE A 9 -63.67 -55.77 38.17
C PHE A 9 -64.12 -57.18 37.69
N GLY A 10 -64.39 -58.04 38.67
CA GLY A 10 -65.73 -58.66 38.83
C GLY A 10 -66.49 -57.94 39.98
N PRO A 11 -67.48 -58.54 40.67
CA PRO A 11 -68.01 -59.91 40.57
C PRO A 11 -69.56 -59.95 40.37
N GLN A 12 -70.19 -61.08 40.75
CA GLN A 12 -71.62 -61.41 40.63
C GLN A 12 -72.61 -60.42 41.28
N GLN A 13 -73.87 -60.41 40.81
CA GLN A 13 -75.03 -60.56 41.70
C GLN A 13 -76.32 -61.03 40.99
N ILE A 14 -77.22 -61.65 41.77
CA ILE A 14 -78.58 -62.10 41.40
C ILE A 14 -79.58 -61.30 42.25
N PRO A 15 -80.75 -60.95 41.70
CA PRO A 15 -81.99 -60.98 42.49
C PRO A 15 -83.09 -61.80 41.81
N ALA A 16 -84.00 -62.36 42.62
CA ALA A 16 -85.15 -63.13 42.16
C ALA A 16 -86.45 -62.63 42.82
N ALA A 17 -87.58 -62.79 42.14
CA ALA A 17 -88.90 -63.07 42.74
C ALA A 17 -89.96 -63.37 41.66
N ALA A 18 -90.89 -64.28 41.96
CA ALA A 18 -92.18 -64.42 41.27
C ALA A 18 -93.28 -63.69 42.08
N PRO A 19 -94.57 -63.60 41.67
CA PRO A 19 -95.45 -64.78 41.76
C PRO A 19 -96.66 -64.87 40.79
N SER A 20 -97.30 -66.06 40.82
CA SER A 20 -98.76 -66.32 40.81
C SER A 20 -99.69 -65.87 39.66
N ALA A 21 -100.11 -66.87 38.87
CA ALA A 21 -101.44 -67.52 38.94
C ALA A 21 -102.65 -67.10 38.05
N ALA A 22 -103.35 -68.16 37.62
CA ALA A 22 -104.80 -68.32 37.40
C ALA A 22 -105.50 -67.49 36.30
N GLY A 23 -105.96 -68.18 35.24
CA GLY A 23 -106.78 -67.58 34.18
C GLY A 23 -107.25 -68.54 33.07
N MET A 24 -107.49 -69.82 33.35
CA MET A 24 -107.96 -70.79 32.33
C MET A 24 -109.40 -70.50 31.89
N ALA A 25 -109.56 -69.68 30.85
CA ALA A 25 -110.76 -69.68 30.02
C ALA A 25 -110.63 -70.78 28.94
N ARG A 26 -111.61 -71.68 28.84
CA ARG A 26 -111.62 -72.71 27.79
C ARG A 26 -111.76 -72.05 26.41
N ALA A 27 -110.65 -71.96 25.68
CA ALA A 27 -110.65 -71.50 24.29
C ALA A 27 -111.46 -72.47 23.41
N SER A 28 -112.28 -71.91 22.51
CA SER A 28 -113.07 -72.67 21.54
C SER A 28 -112.16 -73.58 20.70
N VAL A 29 -112.67 -74.74 20.27
CA VAL A 29 -111.98 -75.68 19.37
C VAL A 29 -111.38 -74.96 18.16
N GLU A 30 -112.08 -74.01 17.56
CA GLU A 30 -111.58 -73.24 16.41
C GLU A 30 -110.36 -72.34 16.76
N GLN A 31 -110.24 -71.85 18.00
CA GLN A 31 -109.03 -71.14 18.43
C GLN A 31 -107.85 -72.10 18.60
N GLN A 32 -108.07 -73.28 19.16
CA GLN A 32 -107.02 -74.28 19.35
C GLN A 32 -106.49 -74.82 18.01
N VAL A 33 -107.38 -75.11 17.05
CA VAL A 33 -107.01 -75.49 15.68
C VAL A 33 -106.20 -74.40 14.98
N ASN A 34 -106.57 -73.12 15.14
CA ASN A 34 -105.80 -72.01 14.57
C ASN A 34 -104.42 -71.84 15.22
N VAL A 35 -104.29 -71.99 16.55
CA VAL A 35 -103.00 -71.95 17.24
C VAL A 35 -102.10 -73.11 16.79
N LEU A 36 -102.64 -74.34 16.69
CA LEU A 36 -101.92 -75.49 16.14
C LEU A 36 -101.46 -75.27 14.70
N SER A 37 -102.36 -74.83 13.80
CA SER A 37 -102.05 -74.53 12.40
C SER A 37 -100.91 -73.52 12.29
N ALA A 38 -100.95 -72.42 13.06
CA ALA A 38 -99.90 -71.41 13.07
C ALA A 38 -98.59 -71.92 13.69
N SER A 39 -98.65 -72.80 14.70
CA SER A 39 -97.45 -73.41 15.30
C SER A 39 -96.77 -74.41 14.36
N PHE A 40 -97.51 -75.24 13.64
CA PHE A 40 -96.94 -76.15 12.63
C PHE A 40 -96.39 -75.40 11.42
N GLU A 41 -97.06 -74.34 10.93
CA GLU A 41 -96.49 -73.46 9.91
C GLU A 41 -95.17 -72.81 10.36
N ASN A 42 -95.11 -72.30 11.60
CA ASN A 42 -93.88 -71.66 12.11
C ASN A 42 -92.77 -72.69 12.36
N ALA A 43 -93.10 -73.91 12.80
CA ALA A 43 -92.13 -75.01 12.89
C ALA A 43 -91.60 -75.40 11.51
N SER A 44 -92.48 -75.54 10.51
CA SER A 44 -92.06 -75.84 9.14
C SER A 44 -91.18 -74.74 8.55
N LYS A 45 -91.56 -73.46 8.68
CA LYS A 45 -90.74 -72.30 8.28
C LYS A 45 -89.38 -72.30 8.98
N ALA A 46 -89.30 -72.74 10.25
CA ALA A 46 -88.03 -72.91 10.94
C ALA A 46 -87.18 -74.02 10.32
N TYR A 47 -87.72 -75.22 10.10
CA TYR A 47 -87.00 -76.36 9.47
C TYR A 47 -86.57 -76.09 8.02
N GLN A 48 -87.46 -75.53 7.20
CA GLN A 48 -87.15 -75.09 5.84
C GLN A 48 -85.99 -74.08 5.82
N SER A 49 -85.88 -73.23 6.85
CA SER A 49 -84.78 -72.27 7.01
C SER A 49 -83.45 -72.86 7.55
N PHE A 50 -83.39 -74.18 7.71
CA PHE A 50 -82.18 -74.99 7.92
C PHE A 50 -81.96 -75.99 6.76
N ASP A 51 -82.49 -75.70 5.56
CA ASP A 51 -82.50 -76.56 4.37
C ASP A 51 -83.12 -77.96 4.57
N MET A 52 -83.95 -78.13 5.60
CA MET A 52 -84.71 -79.36 5.83
C MET A 52 -86.10 -79.27 5.21
N THR A 53 -86.39 -80.12 4.22
CA THR A 53 -87.65 -80.16 3.45
C THR A 53 -88.83 -80.79 4.23
N LEU A 54 -89.07 -80.32 5.45
CA LEU A 54 -90.17 -80.77 6.31
C LEU A 54 -91.36 -79.80 6.24
N ASP A 55 -92.24 -79.99 5.27
CA ASP A 55 -93.49 -79.21 5.13
C ASP A 55 -94.66 -79.90 5.86
N ILE A 56 -95.15 -79.27 6.94
CA ILE A 56 -96.16 -79.85 7.84
C ILE A 56 -97.54 -79.25 7.53
N SER A 57 -98.06 -79.57 6.33
CA SER A 57 -99.42 -79.21 5.94
C SER A 57 -100.44 -80.17 6.56
N VAL A 58 -101.17 -79.71 7.59
CA VAL A 58 -102.22 -80.49 8.25
C VAL A 58 -103.59 -79.94 7.89
N GLU A 59 -104.49 -80.80 7.38
CA GLU A 59 -105.84 -80.39 6.99
C GLU A 59 -106.66 -79.92 8.20
N ARG A 60 -107.33 -78.76 8.06
CA ARG A 60 -108.08 -78.13 9.15
C ARG A 60 -109.31 -78.93 9.58
N GLU A 61 -109.90 -79.74 8.69
CA GLU A 61 -111.01 -80.64 9.04
C GLU A 61 -110.51 -81.84 9.86
N TRP A 62 -109.32 -82.37 9.57
CA TRP A 62 -108.68 -83.40 10.40
C TRP A 62 -108.32 -82.85 11.79
N LEU A 63 -107.69 -81.67 11.87
CA LEU A 63 -107.42 -81.01 13.15
C LEU A 63 -108.69 -80.73 13.95
N ARG A 64 -109.77 -80.27 13.29
CA ARG A 64 -111.09 -80.08 13.92
C ARG A 64 -111.62 -81.40 14.48
N GLY A 65 -111.66 -82.47 13.68
CA GLY A 65 -112.14 -83.80 14.11
C GLY A 65 -111.26 -84.48 15.16
N VAL A 66 -109.98 -84.09 15.30
CA VAL A 66 -109.12 -84.48 16.43
C VAL A 66 -109.48 -83.69 17.68
N CYS A 67 -109.54 -82.35 17.61
CA CYS A 67 -109.91 -81.53 18.76
C CYS A 67 -111.33 -81.83 19.29
N GLU A 68 -112.30 -82.08 18.40
CA GLU A 68 -113.67 -82.52 18.76
C GLU A 68 -113.67 -83.89 19.45
N ARG A 69 -112.78 -84.81 19.06
CA ARG A 69 -112.64 -86.13 19.71
C ARG A 69 -112.03 -86.09 21.11
N PHE A 70 -111.31 -85.01 21.44
CA PHE A 70 -110.64 -84.82 22.74
C PHE A 70 -111.23 -83.64 23.53
N GLU A 71 -112.48 -83.23 23.24
CA GLU A 71 -113.19 -82.19 24.02
C GLU A 71 -113.34 -82.59 25.50
N GLY A 72 -112.43 -82.06 26.33
CA GLY A 72 -112.43 -82.25 27.77
C GLY A 72 -111.04 -82.48 28.36
N ASP A 73 -110.07 -82.96 27.57
CA ASP A 73 -108.73 -83.31 28.05
C ASP A 73 -107.84 -82.05 28.22
N SER A 74 -107.39 -81.79 29.45
CA SER A 74 -106.63 -80.58 29.80
C SER A 74 -105.16 -80.64 29.39
N ASP A 75 -104.58 -81.84 29.31
CA ASP A 75 -103.13 -81.97 29.15
C ASP A 75 -102.71 -81.74 27.69
N LEU A 76 -103.58 -82.06 26.73
CA LEU A 76 -103.40 -81.72 25.31
C LEU A 76 -103.31 -80.19 25.12
N VAL A 77 -104.24 -79.42 25.70
CA VAL A 77 -104.26 -77.96 25.58
C VAL A 77 -102.98 -77.34 26.16
N ARG A 78 -102.53 -77.83 27.32
CA ARG A 78 -101.30 -77.38 27.97
C ARG A 78 -100.04 -77.70 27.14
N TRP A 79 -100.00 -78.87 26.48
CA TRP A 79 -98.91 -79.23 25.58
C TRP A 79 -98.88 -78.33 24.33
N ILE A 80 -100.04 -78.01 23.75
CA ILE A 80 -100.17 -77.10 22.61
C ILE A 80 -99.62 -75.71 22.94
N GLU A 81 -99.98 -75.15 24.10
CA GLU A 81 -99.45 -73.86 24.55
C GLU A 81 -97.93 -73.90 24.75
N GLN A 82 -97.40 -74.96 25.38
CA GLN A 82 -95.96 -75.14 25.60
C GLN A 82 -95.17 -75.27 24.29
N PHE A 83 -95.69 -76.04 23.32
CA PHE A 83 -95.12 -76.16 21.98
C PHE A 83 -95.11 -74.81 21.25
N ALA A 84 -96.22 -74.06 21.31
CA ALA A 84 -96.32 -72.73 20.72
C ALA A 84 -95.36 -71.69 21.34
N THR A 85 -95.05 -71.79 22.64
CA THR A 85 -93.97 -70.99 23.25
C THR A 85 -92.59 -71.43 22.81
N LEU A 86 -92.31 -72.74 22.76
CA LEU A 86 -91.00 -73.27 22.35
C LEU A 86 -90.64 -72.82 20.92
N CYS A 87 -91.59 -72.88 19.98
CA CYS A 87 -91.38 -72.40 18.61
C CYS A 87 -91.07 -70.88 18.56
N LYS A 88 -91.69 -70.06 19.41
CA LYS A 88 -91.42 -68.61 19.48
C LYS A 88 -90.05 -68.31 20.10
N GLU A 89 -89.62 -69.09 21.08
CA GLU A 89 -88.28 -68.96 21.68
C GLU A 89 -87.19 -69.40 20.70
N LEU A 90 -87.40 -70.48 19.93
CA LEU A 90 -86.49 -70.91 18.86
C LEU A 90 -86.29 -69.82 17.79
N VAL A 91 -87.36 -69.15 17.34
CA VAL A 91 -87.23 -68.04 16.37
C VAL A 91 -86.43 -66.88 16.96
N ARG A 92 -86.73 -66.44 18.20
CA ARG A 92 -85.99 -65.36 18.86
C ARG A 92 -84.53 -65.71 19.16
N PHE A 93 -84.24 -66.98 19.43
CA PHE A 93 -82.88 -67.48 19.62
C PHE A 93 -82.11 -67.50 18.29
N LYS A 94 -82.77 -67.86 17.18
CA LYS A 94 -82.21 -67.75 15.82
C LYS A 94 -81.90 -66.29 15.47
N GLU A 95 -82.81 -65.36 15.69
CA GLU A 95 -82.61 -63.92 15.42
C GLU A 95 -81.35 -63.40 16.15
N ARG A 96 -81.27 -63.60 17.47
CA ARG A 96 -80.09 -63.21 18.27
C ARG A 96 -78.80 -63.90 17.83
N LEU A 97 -78.84 -65.19 17.49
CA LEU A 97 -77.68 -65.89 16.96
C LEU A 97 -77.23 -65.32 15.62
N HIS A 98 -78.15 -64.89 14.76
CA HIS A 98 -77.84 -64.30 13.48
C HIS A 98 -77.23 -62.90 13.63
N ASP A 99 -77.75 -62.08 14.54
CA ASP A 99 -77.18 -60.78 14.90
C ASP A 99 -75.77 -60.94 15.52
N GLU A 100 -75.59 -61.84 16.49
CA GLU A 100 -74.27 -62.13 17.08
C GLU A 100 -73.28 -62.70 16.04
N TYR A 101 -73.73 -63.54 15.10
CA TYR A 101 -72.88 -64.00 14.00
C TYR A 101 -72.53 -62.87 13.03
N ALA A 102 -73.47 -61.97 12.71
CA ALA A 102 -73.23 -60.84 11.82
C ALA A 102 -72.23 -59.84 12.44
N GLU A 103 -72.36 -59.50 13.72
CA GLU A 103 -71.40 -58.64 14.42
C GLU A 103 -70.02 -59.30 14.51
N ARG A 104 -69.95 -60.59 14.89
CA ARG A 104 -68.67 -61.32 14.97
C ARG A 104 -68.03 -61.50 13.59
N TRP A 105 -68.81 -61.73 12.54
CA TRP A 105 -68.33 -61.85 11.18
C TRP A 105 -67.81 -60.50 10.65
N ALA A 106 -68.53 -59.40 10.88
CA ALA A 106 -68.07 -58.06 10.53
C ALA A 106 -66.78 -57.68 11.27
N ALA A 107 -66.67 -58.00 12.57
CA ALA A 107 -65.46 -57.79 13.36
C ALA A 107 -64.29 -58.65 12.86
N ALA A 108 -64.53 -59.93 12.55
CA ALA A 108 -63.52 -60.84 12.03
C ALA A 108 -63.04 -60.47 10.62
N SER A 109 -63.96 -60.11 9.72
CA SER A 109 -63.65 -59.65 8.35
C SER A 109 -62.84 -58.37 8.39
N LYS A 110 -63.20 -57.41 9.24
CA LYS A 110 -62.44 -56.16 9.40
C LYS A 110 -61.05 -56.39 10.01
N LEU A 111 -60.93 -57.32 10.95
CA LEU A 111 -59.63 -57.76 11.45
C LEU A 111 -58.80 -58.42 10.35
N ALA A 112 -59.39 -59.30 9.53
CA ALA A 112 -58.73 -59.94 8.40
C ALA A 112 -58.24 -58.91 7.37
N GLU A 113 -59.08 -57.97 6.94
CA GLU A 113 -58.70 -56.85 6.06
C GLU A 113 -57.51 -56.06 6.63
N THR A 114 -57.54 -55.69 7.92
CA THR A 114 -56.42 -54.97 8.54
C THR A 114 -55.15 -55.81 8.66
N ALA A 115 -55.28 -57.13 8.85
CA ALA A 115 -54.15 -58.05 8.91
C ALA A 115 -53.55 -58.33 7.53
N GLU A 116 -54.37 -58.39 6.48
CA GLU A 116 -53.94 -58.57 5.09
C GLU A 116 -53.26 -57.31 4.55
N VAL A 117 -53.82 -56.12 4.82
CA VAL A 117 -53.16 -54.83 4.51
C VAL A 117 -51.85 -54.68 5.29
N ALA A 118 -51.81 -55.08 6.57
CA ALA A 118 -50.57 -55.07 7.36
C ALA A 118 -49.53 -56.07 6.84
N ALA A 119 -49.95 -57.27 6.41
CA ALA A 119 -49.07 -58.28 5.83
C ALA A 119 -48.50 -57.82 4.47
N LEU A 120 -49.33 -57.24 3.59
CA LEU A 120 -48.89 -56.66 2.32
C LEU A 120 -47.92 -55.50 2.53
N ALA A 121 -48.18 -54.62 3.51
CA ALA A 121 -47.26 -53.55 3.88
C ALA A 121 -45.93 -54.11 4.43
N GLN A 122 -45.98 -55.16 5.27
CA GLN A 122 -44.78 -55.79 5.82
C GLN A 122 -43.96 -56.56 4.78
N VAL A 123 -44.61 -57.17 3.78
CA VAL A 123 -43.92 -57.78 2.62
C VAL A 123 -43.26 -56.70 1.77
N ALA A 124 -43.96 -55.60 1.44
CA ALA A 124 -43.37 -54.49 0.70
C ALA A 124 -42.21 -53.81 1.46
N GLU A 125 -42.28 -53.69 2.78
CA GLU A 125 -41.18 -53.22 3.62
C GLU A 125 -40.00 -54.20 3.62
N GLN A 126 -40.25 -55.52 3.66
CA GLN A 126 -39.19 -56.54 3.54
C GLN A 126 -38.55 -56.54 2.15
N GLU A 127 -39.32 -56.42 1.07
CA GLU A 127 -38.79 -56.32 -0.30
C GLU A 127 -37.95 -55.05 -0.48
N ALA A 128 -38.42 -53.91 0.04
CA ALA A 128 -37.64 -52.66 0.05
C ALA A 128 -36.36 -52.78 0.87
N LEU A 129 -36.39 -53.42 2.05
CA LEU A 129 -35.21 -53.68 2.87
C LEU A 129 -34.23 -54.66 2.20
N VAL A 130 -34.71 -55.67 1.47
CA VAL A 130 -33.87 -56.58 0.68
C VAL A 130 -33.24 -55.84 -0.50
N ALA A 131 -33.98 -54.98 -1.20
CA ALA A 131 -33.46 -54.15 -2.27
C ALA A 131 -32.36 -53.19 -1.77
N VAL A 132 -32.63 -52.42 -0.71
CA VAL A 132 -31.66 -51.52 -0.07
C VAL A 132 -30.44 -52.28 0.44
N ARG A 133 -30.63 -53.47 1.03
CA ARG A 133 -29.52 -54.32 1.46
C ARG A 133 -28.68 -54.83 0.29
N SER A 134 -29.30 -55.23 -0.83
CA SER A 134 -28.57 -55.63 -2.03
C SER A 134 -27.77 -54.49 -2.66
N GLY A 135 -28.29 -53.26 -2.60
CA GLY A 135 -27.56 -52.04 -2.97
C GLY A 135 -26.36 -51.80 -2.06
N LEU A 136 -26.57 -51.82 -0.74
CA LEU A 136 -25.49 -51.64 0.24
C LEU A 136 -24.41 -52.73 0.18
N ASP A 137 -24.79 -54.00 -0.05
CA ASP A 137 -23.84 -55.09 -0.22
C ASP A 137 -23.09 -55.00 -1.57
N ALA A 138 -23.68 -54.37 -2.60
CA ALA A 138 -23.01 -54.05 -3.87
C ALA A 138 -22.05 -52.84 -3.75
N GLU A 139 -22.51 -51.71 -3.19
CA GLU A 139 -21.66 -50.54 -2.87
C GLU A 139 -20.47 -50.94 -1.99
N LYS A 140 -20.69 -51.82 -1.01
CA LYS A 140 -19.64 -52.38 -0.15
C LYS A 140 -18.70 -53.34 -0.88
N ALA A 141 -19.16 -54.03 -1.94
CA ALA A 141 -18.29 -54.82 -2.80
C ALA A 141 -17.45 -53.94 -3.72
N GLU A 142 -18.01 -52.86 -4.27
CA GLU A 142 -17.26 -51.86 -5.04
C GLU A 142 -16.24 -51.12 -4.18
N LEU A 143 -16.65 -50.55 -3.04
CA LEU A 143 -15.75 -49.89 -2.08
C LEU A 143 -14.65 -50.84 -1.57
N LYS A 144 -14.94 -52.15 -1.42
CA LYS A 144 -13.91 -53.13 -1.09
C LYS A 144 -12.96 -53.37 -2.27
N ALA A 145 -13.47 -53.52 -3.50
CA ALA A 145 -12.62 -53.67 -4.69
C ALA A 145 -11.78 -52.42 -4.99
N GLU A 146 -12.26 -51.22 -4.64
CA GLU A 146 -11.48 -49.99 -4.63
C GLU A 146 -10.42 -50.00 -3.51
N TRP A 147 -10.79 -50.40 -2.29
CA TRP A 147 -9.85 -50.49 -1.17
C TRP A 147 -8.74 -51.52 -1.42
N ASP A 148 -9.07 -52.69 -1.97
CA ASP A 148 -8.11 -53.73 -2.34
C ASP A 148 -7.14 -53.21 -3.43
N LYS A 149 -7.63 -52.50 -4.48
CA LYS A 149 -6.80 -51.83 -5.48
C LYS A 149 -5.93 -50.70 -4.90
N LEU A 150 -6.46 -49.92 -3.95
CA LEU A 150 -5.74 -48.82 -3.31
C LEU A 150 -4.65 -49.37 -2.36
N LEU A 151 -4.90 -50.53 -1.74
CA LEU A 151 -3.92 -51.28 -0.96
C LEU A 151 -2.81 -51.86 -1.86
N GLU A 152 -3.15 -52.45 -3.01
CA GLU A 152 -2.16 -52.87 -4.03
C GLU A 152 -1.33 -51.66 -4.49
N ALA A 153 -1.97 -50.55 -4.85
CA ALA A 153 -1.28 -49.31 -5.25
C ALA A 153 -0.39 -48.73 -4.13
N GLN A 154 -0.77 -48.86 -2.85
CA GLN A 154 0.08 -48.48 -1.72
C GLN A 154 1.27 -49.43 -1.54
N GLN A 155 1.13 -50.73 -1.78
CA GLN A 155 2.23 -51.68 -1.74
C GLN A 155 3.21 -51.44 -2.90
N ASP A 156 2.69 -51.19 -4.09
CA ASP A 156 3.47 -50.80 -5.28
C ASP A 156 4.22 -49.47 -5.07
N LEU A 157 3.57 -48.48 -4.44
CA LEU A 157 4.19 -47.21 -4.06
C LEU A 157 5.27 -47.42 -2.98
N ALA A 158 5.01 -48.27 -1.97
CA ALA A 158 5.98 -48.57 -0.92
C ALA A 158 7.20 -49.33 -1.45
N LEU A 159 7.02 -50.24 -2.40
CA LEU A 159 8.12 -50.89 -3.14
C LEU A 159 8.94 -49.87 -3.92
N LYS A 160 8.29 -49.03 -4.74
CA LYS A 160 8.97 -47.96 -5.50
C LYS A 160 9.65 -46.91 -4.60
N MET A 161 9.09 -46.65 -3.42
CA MET A 161 9.72 -45.81 -2.39
C MET A 161 10.94 -46.51 -1.76
N ALA A 162 10.90 -47.82 -1.52
CA ALA A 162 12.05 -48.58 -1.03
C ALA A 162 13.17 -48.67 -2.09
N GLU A 163 12.82 -48.95 -3.35
CA GLU A 163 13.74 -48.96 -4.50
C GLU A 163 14.38 -47.57 -4.70
N ASN A 164 13.58 -46.49 -4.68
CA ASN A 164 14.10 -45.13 -4.74
C ASN A 164 14.95 -44.78 -3.51
N LEU A 165 14.60 -45.23 -2.30
CA LEU A 165 15.41 -44.99 -1.10
C LEU A 165 16.74 -45.76 -1.14
N GLU A 166 16.78 -46.95 -1.74
CA GLU A 166 18.03 -47.68 -1.98
C GLU A 166 18.84 -47.06 -3.12
N ALA A 167 18.20 -46.58 -4.18
CA ALA A 167 18.84 -45.81 -5.24
C ALA A 167 19.43 -44.51 -4.70
N GLU A 168 18.67 -43.73 -3.94
CA GLU A 168 19.11 -42.53 -3.20
C GLU A 168 20.23 -42.87 -2.21
N ARG A 169 20.16 -43.97 -1.45
CA ARG A 169 21.28 -44.38 -0.59
C ARG A 169 22.53 -44.75 -1.39
N SER A 170 22.38 -45.37 -2.55
CA SER A 170 23.51 -45.69 -3.45
C SER A 170 24.12 -44.44 -4.10
N LEU A 171 23.27 -43.45 -4.44
CA LEU A 171 23.68 -42.15 -4.95
C LEU A 171 24.33 -41.33 -3.84
N ASN A 172 23.69 -41.16 -2.69
CA ASN A 172 24.27 -40.52 -1.51
C ASN A 172 25.57 -41.19 -1.04
N MET A 173 25.74 -42.51 -1.19
CA MET A 173 27.03 -43.17 -0.93
C MET A 173 28.07 -42.89 -2.01
N ARG A 174 27.70 -42.81 -3.30
CA ARG A 174 28.61 -42.40 -4.37
C ARG A 174 28.99 -40.93 -4.27
N GLU A 175 28.03 -40.07 -3.95
CA GLU A 175 28.20 -38.65 -3.68
C GLU A 175 28.98 -38.42 -2.39
N ALA A 176 28.74 -39.14 -1.30
CA ALA A 176 29.57 -39.01 -0.09
C ALA A 176 31.02 -39.49 -0.32
N ASN A 177 31.23 -40.53 -1.12
CA ASN A 177 32.60 -40.95 -1.51
C ASN A 177 33.25 -39.96 -2.48
N ALA A 178 32.51 -39.44 -3.47
CA ALA A 178 32.99 -38.43 -4.40
C ALA A 178 33.25 -37.09 -3.68
N GLN A 179 32.38 -36.68 -2.76
CA GLN A 179 32.55 -35.54 -1.87
C GLN A 179 33.68 -35.77 -0.89
N ALA A 180 33.92 -36.97 -0.35
CA ALA A 180 35.10 -37.24 0.47
C ALA A 180 36.40 -37.07 -0.33
N GLY A 181 36.42 -37.53 -1.58
CA GLY A 181 37.51 -37.27 -2.53
C GLY A 181 37.66 -35.77 -2.83
N PHE A 182 36.58 -35.12 -3.27
CA PHE A 182 36.54 -33.69 -3.57
C PHE A 182 36.76 -32.80 -2.34
N VAL A 183 36.51 -33.25 -1.11
CA VAL A 183 36.80 -32.51 0.13
C VAL A 183 38.25 -32.74 0.53
N ALA A 184 38.85 -33.91 0.31
CA ALA A 184 40.29 -34.08 0.45
C ALA A 184 41.07 -33.25 -0.58
N GLU A 185 40.61 -33.23 -1.84
CA GLU A 185 41.19 -32.41 -2.91
C GLU A 185 40.88 -30.92 -2.74
N ASN A 186 39.67 -30.52 -2.34
CA ASN A 186 39.37 -29.13 -2.00
C ASN A 186 40.03 -28.69 -0.71
N GLU A 187 40.28 -29.53 0.30
CA GLU A 187 41.10 -29.14 1.46
C GLU A 187 42.56 -28.96 1.05
N ALA A 188 43.10 -29.80 0.17
CA ALA A 188 44.45 -29.62 -0.37
C ALA A 188 44.55 -28.36 -1.24
N ALA A 189 43.57 -28.13 -2.11
CA ALA A 189 43.48 -26.94 -2.97
C ALA A 189 43.22 -25.67 -2.15
N LEU A 190 42.32 -25.70 -1.16
CA LEU A 190 42.00 -24.60 -0.25
C LEU A 190 43.20 -24.29 0.65
N ARG A 191 43.91 -25.28 1.21
CA ARG A 191 45.16 -25.02 1.96
C ARG A 191 46.24 -24.39 1.07
N LYS A 192 46.28 -24.75 -0.21
CA LYS A 192 47.19 -24.13 -1.20
C LYS A 192 46.74 -22.71 -1.58
N LEU A 193 45.44 -22.49 -1.76
CA LEU A 193 44.81 -21.19 -2.01
C LEU A 193 44.94 -20.26 -0.81
N GLU A 194 44.73 -20.75 0.41
CA GLU A 194 44.99 -20.03 1.66
C GLU A 194 46.47 -19.72 1.83
N ALA A 195 47.39 -20.62 1.46
CA ALA A 195 48.82 -20.32 1.50
C ALA A 195 49.17 -19.21 0.49
N GLN A 196 48.64 -19.28 -0.74
CA GLN A 196 48.79 -18.25 -1.77
C GLN A 196 48.11 -16.93 -1.36
N GLN A 197 46.92 -16.97 -0.78
CA GLN A 197 46.17 -15.81 -0.30
C GLN A 197 46.85 -15.19 0.92
N ARG A 198 47.40 -15.97 1.86
CA ARG A 198 48.21 -15.44 2.98
C ARG A 198 49.53 -14.86 2.47
N GLN A 199 50.09 -15.36 1.37
CA GLN A 199 51.25 -14.77 0.72
C GLN A 199 50.89 -13.46 0.01
N GLN A 200 49.80 -13.43 -0.78
CA GLN A 200 49.30 -12.23 -1.45
C GLN A 200 48.82 -11.17 -0.46
N VAL A 201 48.15 -11.54 0.63
CA VAL A 201 47.78 -10.62 1.71
C VAL A 201 49.03 -10.05 2.35
N ARG A 202 50.08 -10.84 2.64
CA ARG A 202 51.35 -10.29 3.13
C ARG A 202 52.07 -9.38 2.13
N GLN A 203 51.99 -9.68 0.84
CA GLN A 203 52.50 -8.79 -0.21
C GLN A 203 51.70 -7.49 -0.22
N HIS A 204 50.37 -7.55 -0.29
CA HIS A 204 49.50 -6.38 -0.24
C HIS A 204 49.54 -5.62 1.10
N GLU A 205 49.85 -6.26 2.23
CA GLU A 205 50.12 -5.62 3.51
C GLU A 205 51.45 -4.86 3.49
N ALA A 206 52.48 -5.40 2.81
CA ALA A 206 53.75 -4.71 2.59
C ALA A 206 53.59 -3.57 1.56
N ASP A 207 52.85 -3.79 0.47
CA ASP A 207 52.49 -2.77 -0.53
C ASP A 207 51.62 -1.66 0.12
N LEU A 208 50.72 -2.01 1.04
CA LEU A 208 49.96 -1.04 1.83
C LEU A 208 50.81 -0.35 2.89
N GLN A 209 51.91 -0.95 3.36
CA GLN A 209 52.86 -0.27 4.24
C GLN A 209 53.71 0.72 3.46
N SER A 210 54.28 0.35 2.31
CA SER A 210 55.00 1.29 1.44
C SER A 210 54.07 2.39 0.93
N LEU A 211 52.86 2.08 0.43
CA LEU A 211 51.88 3.10 0.04
C LEU A 211 51.41 3.99 1.21
N ARG A 212 51.48 3.53 2.47
CA ARG A 212 51.25 4.37 3.66
C ARG A 212 52.46 5.24 4.00
N GLU A 213 53.67 4.73 3.84
CA GLU A 213 54.92 5.48 4.04
C GLU A 213 55.09 6.55 2.95
N ASP A 214 54.86 6.21 1.68
CA ASP A 214 54.80 7.13 0.55
C ASP A 214 53.68 8.15 0.74
N LYS A 215 52.48 7.72 1.17
CA LYS A 215 51.42 8.64 1.53
C LYS A 215 51.82 9.55 2.70
N HIS A 216 52.49 9.06 3.74
CA HIS A 216 52.93 9.92 4.85
C HIS A 216 54.04 10.89 4.43
N GLN A 217 54.90 10.52 3.48
CA GLN A 217 55.85 11.43 2.85
C GLN A 217 55.12 12.50 2.03
N LEU A 218 54.18 12.11 1.16
CA LEU A 218 53.38 13.03 0.34
C LEU A 218 52.46 13.93 1.18
N ASP A 219 51.78 13.42 2.20
CA ASP A 219 51.02 14.21 3.18
C ASP A 219 51.95 15.18 3.93
N GLY A 220 53.21 14.80 4.16
CA GLY A 220 54.26 15.64 4.72
C GLY A 220 54.72 16.75 3.78
N GLU A 221 54.94 16.44 2.49
CA GLU A 221 55.26 17.41 1.44
C GLU A 221 54.09 18.37 1.19
N ILE A 222 52.86 17.85 1.12
CA ILE A 222 51.62 18.63 1.03
C ILE A 222 51.48 19.52 2.27
N SER A 223 51.81 19.03 3.48
CA SER A 223 51.80 19.85 4.69
C SER A 223 52.85 20.96 4.67
N GLN A 224 54.06 20.70 4.13
CA GLN A 224 55.10 21.72 3.96
C GLN A 224 54.72 22.74 2.88
N ALA A 225 54.18 22.28 1.75
CA ALA A 225 53.67 23.12 0.68
C ALA A 225 52.49 23.98 1.17
N ALA A 226 51.55 23.39 1.93
CA ALA A 226 50.44 24.11 2.54
C ALA A 226 50.90 25.14 3.58
N ARG A 227 51.97 24.87 4.35
CA ARG A 227 52.58 25.87 5.25
C ARG A 227 53.20 27.02 4.45
N ARG A 228 54.02 26.76 3.43
CA ARG A 228 54.60 27.80 2.56
C ARG A 228 53.51 28.61 1.84
N LEU A 229 52.46 27.95 1.38
CA LEU A 229 51.32 28.58 0.70
C LEU A 229 50.44 29.35 1.71
N ALA A 230 50.39 28.93 2.97
CA ALA A 230 49.78 29.71 4.06
C ALA A 230 50.63 30.92 4.47
N GLU A 231 51.97 30.83 4.48
CA GLU A 231 52.88 31.97 4.71
C GLU A 231 52.79 33.00 3.58
N VAL A 232 52.77 32.53 2.32
CA VAL A 232 52.53 33.38 1.14
C VAL A 232 51.12 33.97 1.18
N LYS A 233 50.08 33.20 1.51
CA LYS A 233 48.73 33.75 1.70
C LYS A 233 48.67 34.75 2.84
N PHE A 234 49.32 34.49 3.97
CA PHE A 234 49.31 35.39 5.13
C PHE A 234 49.95 36.73 4.78
N SER A 235 51.16 36.71 4.21
CA SER A 235 51.86 37.92 3.75
C SER A 235 51.13 38.65 2.61
N CYS A 236 50.50 37.93 1.67
CA CYS A 236 49.59 38.55 0.69
C CYS A 236 48.36 39.19 1.38
N THR A 237 47.71 38.51 2.33
CA THR A 237 46.54 39.06 3.04
C THR A 237 46.89 40.19 4.00
N GLU A 238 48.11 40.25 4.55
CA GLU A 238 48.60 41.41 5.29
C GLU A 238 48.82 42.59 4.33
N ALA A 239 49.52 42.39 3.21
CA ALA A 239 49.71 43.44 2.20
C ALA A 239 48.38 43.92 1.57
N GLU A 240 47.42 43.03 1.37
CA GLU A 240 46.06 43.35 0.93
C GLU A 240 45.28 44.06 2.04
N ALA A 241 45.38 43.64 3.31
CA ALA A 241 44.74 44.32 4.43
C ALA A 241 45.33 45.71 4.70
N GLU A 242 46.64 45.91 4.54
CA GLU A 242 47.27 47.24 4.57
C GLU A 242 46.79 48.10 3.39
N ARG A 243 46.72 47.53 2.18
CA ARG A 243 46.23 48.24 0.99
C ARG A 243 44.75 48.59 1.09
N VAL A 244 43.92 47.71 1.65
CA VAL A 244 42.51 47.97 1.96
C VAL A 244 42.40 49.04 3.04
N ARG A 245 43.13 48.95 4.17
CA ARG A 245 43.18 50.01 5.19
C ARG A 245 43.60 51.37 4.61
N LEU A 246 44.55 51.41 3.67
CA LEU A 246 44.98 52.64 3.01
C LEU A 246 43.90 53.20 2.05
N LEU A 247 43.12 52.32 1.42
CA LEU A 247 41.97 52.70 0.60
C LEU A 247 40.79 53.16 1.46
N ASP A 248 40.47 52.45 2.55
CA ASP A 248 39.46 52.82 3.55
C ASP A 248 39.79 54.18 4.18
N GLN A 249 41.05 54.43 4.54
CA GLN A 249 41.52 55.73 5.01
C GLN A 249 41.32 56.82 3.96
N ARG A 250 41.69 56.57 2.70
CA ARG A 250 41.49 57.55 1.60
C ARG A 250 40.00 57.78 1.30
N GLU A 251 39.17 56.75 1.35
CA GLU A 251 37.73 56.88 1.14
C GLU A 251 37.07 57.56 2.33
N HIS A 252 37.56 57.33 3.56
CA HIS A 252 37.15 58.07 4.74
C HIS A 252 37.56 59.54 4.67
N ASP A 253 38.80 59.86 4.26
CA ASP A 253 39.26 61.24 4.01
C ASP A 253 38.42 61.93 2.93
N ILE A 254 38.07 61.23 1.85
CA ILE A 254 37.22 61.74 0.78
C ILE A 254 35.80 61.95 1.29
N LYS A 255 35.23 61.00 2.03
CA LYS A 255 33.91 61.13 2.67
C LYS A 255 33.88 62.26 3.71
N GLN A 256 34.94 62.44 4.50
CA GLN A 256 35.10 63.57 5.40
C GLN A 256 35.12 64.88 4.60
N LYS A 257 35.94 65.00 3.55
CA LYS A 257 36.01 66.21 2.71
C LYS A 257 34.72 66.50 1.95
N VAL A 258 34.00 65.49 1.47
CA VAL A 258 32.66 65.65 0.88
C VAL A 258 31.68 66.13 1.95
N VAL A 259 31.66 65.53 3.15
CA VAL A 259 30.82 65.97 4.26
C VAL A 259 31.23 67.38 4.76
N GLU A 260 32.49 67.76 4.71
CA GLU A 260 32.95 69.12 5.01
C GLU A 260 32.52 70.12 3.95
N LEU A 261 32.62 69.77 2.67
CA LEU A 261 32.12 70.58 1.55
C LEU A 261 30.60 70.70 1.57
N ASP A 262 29.86 69.64 1.86
CA ASP A 262 28.41 69.68 2.00
C ASP A 262 27.99 70.42 3.28
N ARG A 263 28.76 70.34 4.37
CA ARG A 263 28.58 71.19 5.57
C ARG A 263 29.01 72.64 5.35
N ALA A 264 29.89 72.94 4.40
CA ALA A 264 30.29 74.30 4.03
C ALA A 264 29.26 74.90 3.07
N ARG A 265 28.78 74.12 2.10
CA ARG A 265 27.70 74.48 1.19
C ARG A 265 26.39 74.66 1.93
N SER A 266 25.99 73.68 2.76
CA SER A 266 24.85 73.83 3.68
C SER A 266 25.04 74.94 4.72
N ARG A 267 26.27 75.40 4.99
CA ARG A 267 26.52 76.60 5.80
C ARG A 267 26.30 77.86 4.98
N LEU A 268 26.85 77.96 3.77
CA LEU A 268 26.62 79.10 2.87
C LEU A 268 25.16 79.21 2.41
N ASP A 269 24.46 78.10 2.20
CA ASP A 269 23.03 78.05 1.88
C ASP A 269 22.17 78.46 3.09
N ARG A 270 22.60 78.10 4.32
CA ARG A 270 21.99 78.59 5.58
C ARG A 270 22.31 80.05 5.80
N GLU A 271 23.57 80.46 5.84
CA GLU A 271 24.01 81.86 5.93
C GLU A 271 23.32 82.74 4.88
N GLY A 272 23.13 82.26 3.65
CA GLY A 272 22.34 82.96 2.62
C GLY A 272 20.84 83.05 2.94
N ALA A 273 20.22 81.96 3.41
CA ALA A 273 18.81 81.93 3.84
C ALA A 273 18.58 82.71 5.15
N ASP A 274 19.55 82.69 6.06
CA ASP A 274 19.59 83.34 7.37
C ASP A 274 19.83 84.83 7.17
N ILE A 275 20.74 85.28 6.31
CA ILE A 275 20.85 86.71 5.92
C ILE A 275 19.56 87.18 5.24
N GLN A 276 18.92 86.35 4.40
CA GLN A 276 17.65 86.70 3.76
C GLN A 276 16.45 86.67 4.73
N ALA A 277 16.51 85.85 5.78
CA ALA A 277 15.53 85.78 6.85
C ALA A 277 15.74 86.87 7.90
N GLU A 278 16.98 87.22 8.23
CA GLU A 278 17.39 88.35 9.08
C GLU A 278 17.03 89.67 8.40
N ALA A 279 17.21 89.81 7.09
CA ALA A 279 16.72 90.99 6.36
C ALA A 279 15.19 91.14 6.51
N LYS A 280 14.43 90.05 6.35
CA LYS A 280 12.97 90.03 6.56
C LYS A 280 12.58 90.22 8.03
N ALA A 281 13.32 89.64 8.97
CA ALA A 281 13.03 89.68 10.39
C ALA A 281 13.48 91.00 11.04
N LEU A 282 14.49 91.69 10.49
CA LEU A 282 14.78 93.09 10.80
C LEU A 282 13.65 93.98 10.31
N GLN A 283 13.17 93.78 9.07
CA GLN A 283 11.99 94.48 8.55
C GLN A 283 10.78 94.29 9.48
N GLN A 284 10.45 93.04 9.83
CA GLN A 284 9.33 92.70 10.71
C GLN A 284 9.52 93.15 12.16
N ARG A 285 10.73 93.03 12.75
CA ARG A 285 10.99 93.56 14.10
C ARG A 285 10.89 95.07 14.15
N LEU A 286 11.28 95.78 13.11
CA LEU A 286 11.10 97.23 13.04
C LEU A 286 9.60 97.62 13.02
N ASP A 287 8.75 96.78 12.42
CA ASP A 287 7.28 96.91 12.48
C ASP A 287 6.69 96.46 13.85
N GLU A 288 7.25 95.42 14.48
CA GLU A 288 6.74 94.78 15.71
C GLU A 288 7.24 95.40 17.03
N GLU A 289 8.46 95.91 17.11
CA GLU A 289 8.94 96.71 18.26
C GLU A 289 8.11 97.99 18.35
N MET A 290 7.87 98.62 17.19
CA MET A 290 6.93 99.74 17.01
C MET A 290 5.48 99.40 17.37
N ALA A 291 5.11 98.12 17.53
CA ALA A 291 3.80 97.69 18.00
C ALA A 291 3.79 97.27 19.49
N SER A 292 4.85 96.62 19.96
CA SER A 292 4.94 96.06 21.31
C SER A 292 5.30 97.08 22.39
N GLU A 293 6.08 98.12 22.06
CA GLU A 293 6.24 99.29 22.95
C GLU A 293 4.89 99.94 23.27
N ARG A 294 4.02 100.06 22.25
CA ARG A 294 2.67 100.63 22.37
C ARG A 294 1.73 99.77 23.25
N ALA A 295 2.02 98.47 23.41
CA ALA A 295 1.20 97.54 24.17
C ALA A 295 1.67 97.34 25.62
N ASN A 296 2.98 97.14 25.85
CA ASN A 296 3.50 96.92 27.20
C ASN A 296 3.25 98.11 28.14
N HIS A 297 3.40 99.34 27.61
CA HIS A 297 3.08 100.57 28.34
C HIS A 297 1.58 100.69 28.69
N GLN A 298 0.66 100.06 27.96
CA GLN A 298 -0.77 100.12 28.26
C GLN A 298 -1.16 99.29 29.48
N GLN A 299 -0.58 98.09 29.68
CA GLN A 299 -1.09 97.14 30.69
C GLN A 299 -0.09 96.62 31.72
N LEU A 300 1.15 97.11 31.68
CA LEU A 300 1.86 97.46 32.93
C LEU A 300 1.02 98.44 33.80
N VAL A 301 0.06 99.15 33.19
CA VAL A 301 -0.94 100.01 33.84
C VAL A 301 -2.28 99.28 34.13
N ALA A 302 -2.45 98.00 33.77
CA ALA A 302 -3.50 97.14 34.34
C ALA A 302 -3.07 96.62 35.73
N LYS A 303 -1.78 96.26 35.86
CA LYS A 303 -1.08 95.95 37.12
C LYS A 303 -1.68 94.68 37.80
N LEU A 304 -1.17 94.07 38.88
CA LEU A 304 -0.38 94.55 40.02
C LEU A 304 -1.07 95.60 40.92
N GLN A 305 -2.28 96.07 40.56
CA GLN A 305 -3.00 97.08 41.35
C GLN A 305 -3.75 96.37 42.48
N GLU A 306 -4.66 95.47 42.12
CA GLU A 306 -5.85 95.31 42.93
C GLU A 306 -5.78 94.13 43.92
N GLN A 307 -5.10 93.04 43.55
CA GLN A 307 -5.29 91.75 44.24
C GLN A 307 -4.04 91.24 44.96
N ARG A 308 -2.89 91.93 44.79
CA ARG A 308 -1.83 91.99 45.82
C ARG A 308 -2.41 92.48 47.16
N GLU A 309 -3.33 93.45 47.12
CA GLU A 309 -3.90 94.07 48.32
C GLU A 309 -4.88 93.14 49.05
N ARG A 310 -5.83 92.52 48.32
CA ARG A 310 -6.95 91.80 48.95
C ARG A 310 -6.59 90.39 49.45
N ALA A 311 -5.55 89.77 48.91
CA ALA A 311 -5.00 88.53 49.45
C ALA A 311 -4.17 88.76 50.73
N TRP A 312 -3.58 89.94 50.91
CA TRP A 312 -2.68 90.27 52.02
C TRP A 312 -3.38 90.34 53.39
N THR A 313 -4.64 90.77 53.44
CA THR A 313 -5.37 90.94 54.72
C THR A 313 -6.15 89.69 55.13
N LYS A 314 -6.90 89.08 54.20
CA LYS A 314 -7.87 88.02 54.52
C LYS A 314 -7.23 86.69 54.95
N ALA A 315 -5.92 86.54 54.77
CA ALA A 315 -5.13 85.41 55.26
C ALA A 315 -4.83 85.47 56.77
N ASN A 316 -5.02 86.62 57.43
CA ASN A 316 -4.66 86.82 58.83
C ASN A 316 -5.86 86.66 59.79
N GLU A 317 -6.92 87.45 59.62
CA GLU A 317 -8.00 87.62 60.62
C GLU A 317 -8.70 86.29 61.00
N LEU A 318 -8.95 85.40 60.04
CA LEU A 318 -9.66 84.13 60.25
C LEU A 318 -8.91 83.12 61.14
N LYS A 319 -7.63 83.35 61.45
CA LYS A 319 -6.86 82.54 62.40
C LYS A 319 -6.73 83.17 63.78
N GLU A 320 -6.89 84.48 63.89
CA GLU A 320 -6.66 85.23 65.13
C GLU A 320 -7.83 85.07 66.11
N GLN A 321 -9.07 85.04 65.60
CA GLN A 321 -10.27 84.72 66.38
C GLN A 321 -10.33 83.26 66.89
N LEU A 322 -9.34 82.43 66.56
CA LEU A 322 -9.31 80.98 66.80
C LEU A 322 -8.29 80.56 67.88
N LEU A 323 -7.55 81.50 68.47
CA LEU A 323 -6.57 81.23 69.52
C LEU A 323 -7.17 81.40 70.93
N ASP A 324 -7.97 82.45 71.13
CA ASP A 324 -8.26 83.00 72.47
C ASP A 324 -9.64 82.64 73.03
N ILE A 325 -10.39 81.76 72.36
CA ILE A 325 -11.49 81.00 72.99
C ILE A 325 -10.93 79.61 73.31
N GLN A 326 -10.10 79.57 74.35
CA GLN A 326 -10.51 79.21 75.71
C GLN A 326 -10.63 77.69 75.83
N GLU A 327 -9.78 77.00 76.59
CA GLU A 327 -9.20 77.41 77.89
C GLU A 327 -10.26 77.83 78.94
N LEU A 328 -11.54 77.56 78.62
CA LEU A 328 -12.61 77.29 79.55
C LEU A 328 -12.71 75.75 79.64
N LYS A 329 -12.25 75.04 80.68
CA LYS A 329 -12.21 75.34 82.13
C LYS A 329 -13.62 75.47 82.67
N GLN A 330 -13.81 74.95 83.89
CA GLN A 330 -15.08 74.94 84.62
C GLN A 330 -16.16 74.10 83.89
N SER A 331 -16.14 72.76 84.01
CA SER A 331 -16.45 71.93 85.22
C SER A 331 -17.92 71.51 85.26
N LEU A 332 -18.23 70.46 86.05
CA LEU A 332 -19.58 69.91 86.25
C LEU A 332 -20.08 69.17 84.98
N ASP A 333 -20.98 68.18 85.05
CA ASP A 333 -21.33 67.29 86.16
C ASP A 333 -21.98 66.00 85.60
N GLU A 334 -22.53 65.17 86.48
CA GLU A 334 -23.67 64.27 86.25
C GLU A 334 -23.54 63.12 85.22
N VAL A 335 -23.54 61.90 85.78
CA VAL A 335 -24.53 60.82 85.57
C VAL A 335 -24.77 60.31 84.13
N SER A 336 -24.96 58.98 84.02
CA SER A 336 -25.62 58.36 82.86
C SER A 336 -27.12 58.73 82.85
N GLY A 337 -27.39 59.99 82.50
CA GLY A 337 -28.71 60.57 82.29
C GLY A 337 -28.94 60.73 80.79
N ALA A 338 -29.56 59.77 80.08
CA ALA A 338 -30.78 59.11 80.56
C ALA A 338 -31.69 60.18 81.20
N GLU A 339 -32.09 61.09 80.32
CA GLU A 339 -32.62 62.43 80.56
C GLU A 339 -31.82 63.44 81.36
N ILE A 340 -30.90 64.07 80.64
CA ILE A 340 -30.78 65.54 80.65
C ILE A 340 -30.86 66.13 79.21
N LEU A 341 -31.90 65.91 78.37
CA LEU A 341 -33.25 65.37 78.58
C LEU A 341 -33.67 64.32 77.52
N GLN A 342 -32.85 63.28 77.29
CA GLN A 342 -33.28 61.99 76.74
C GLN A 342 -32.50 60.78 77.33
N GLN A 343 -33.08 59.68 77.82
CA GLN A 343 -34.30 59.49 78.66
C GLN A 343 -34.01 58.32 79.68
N LEU A 344 -34.29 58.44 80.99
CA LEU A 344 -34.36 57.35 82.01
C LEU A 344 -33.19 57.13 83.03
N GLU A 345 -32.78 55.86 83.25
CA GLU A 345 -32.68 55.31 84.62
C GLU A 345 -31.29 55.12 85.32
N ALA A 346 -30.14 55.50 84.74
CA ALA A 346 -28.85 54.88 85.11
C ALA A 346 -28.02 55.51 86.29
N LEU A 347 -26.98 54.78 86.74
CA LEU A 347 -26.65 54.59 88.17
C LEU A 347 -25.14 54.30 88.45
N ARG A 348 -24.68 54.09 89.70
CA ARG A 348 -24.39 55.13 90.73
C ARG A 348 -23.31 54.72 91.78
N GLN A 349 -22.54 53.63 91.63
CA GLN A 349 -21.67 53.07 92.70
C GLN A 349 -20.43 52.31 92.18
N GLU A 350 -19.19 52.73 92.55
CA GLU A 350 -18.01 51.82 92.68
C GLU A 350 -16.84 52.44 93.49
N ASN A 351 -17.12 53.31 94.47
CA ASN A 351 -16.08 54.09 95.15
C ASN A 351 -15.39 53.30 96.30
N ARG A 352 -14.06 53.43 96.44
CA ARG A 352 -13.19 53.11 97.61
C ARG A 352 -12.44 51.75 97.65
N GLU A 353 -11.36 51.65 96.88
CA GLU A 353 -10.13 50.98 97.33
C GLU A 353 -9.36 51.94 98.29
N LEU A 354 -8.56 51.57 99.31
CA LEU A 354 -7.89 50.37 99.85
C LEU A 354 -6.34 50.38 99.73
N LYS A 355 -5.68 50.32 100.92
CA LYS A 355 -4.34 49.78 101.26
C LYS A 355 -3.07 50.68 101.24
N ARG A 356 -2.24 50.49 102.29
CA ARG A 356 -0.87 51.01 102.60
C ARG A 356 -0.16 49.98 103.56
N SER A 357 1.17 49.86 103.61
CA SER A 357 2.00 48.93 104.47
C SER A 357 3.48 49.44 104.56
N LEU A 358 4.47 49.07 105.43
CA LEU A 358 4.80 47.98 106.41
C LEU A 358 5.32 46.62 105.84
N GLU A 359 6.47 45.97 106.16
CA GLU A 359 7.63 46.08 107.13
C GLU A 359 7.57 45.24 108.45
N GLN A 360 8.64 44.72 109.10
CA GLN A 360 10.10 44.43 108.84
C GLN A 360 10.74 43.60 110.03
N SER A 361 11.53 42.51 109.84
CA SER A 361 12.42 41.90 110.89
C SER A 361 13.40 40.75 110.43
N ASP A 362 14.27 40.30 111.37
CA ASP A 362 14.91 38.96 111.56
C ASP A 362 16.39 38.68 111.23
N THR A 363 17.09 37.99 112.17
CA THR A 363 18.44 37.39 112.01
C THR A 363 18.60 35.97 112.57
N ALA A 364 17.75 35.52 113.50
CA ALA A 364 17.68 34.11 113.92
C ALA A 364 17.21 33.18 112.78
N GLN A 365 16.59 33.77 111.75
CA GLN A 365 16.43 33.22 110.41
C GLN A 365 17.73 32.59 109.91
N LEU A 366 18.84 33.33 109.89
CA LEU A 366 20.03 33.05 109.08
C LEU A 366 20.72 31.70 109.35
N GLN A 367 20.53 31.09 110.53
CA GLN A 367 21.02 29.73 110.79
C GLN A 367 20.03 28.66 110.34
N ARG A 368 18.72 28.86 110.54
CA ARG A 368 17.69 28.00 109.94
C ARG A 368 17.78 28.06 108.42
N ASP A 369 17.98 29.26 107.87
CA ASP A 369 18.18 29.51 106.45
C ASP A 369 19.44 28.78 105.96
N ASN A 370 20.52 28.66 106.73
CA ASN A 370 21.74 28.00 106.27
C ASN A 370 21.58 26.48 106.13
N ASP A 371 20.92 25.83 107.09
CA ASP A 371 20.64 24.39 107.00
C ASP A 371 19.48 24.12 106.02
N TYR A 372 18.46 24.97 105.96
CA TYR A 372 17.44 24.95 104.89
C TYR A 372 18.05 25.13 103.50
N LEU A 373 19.05 26.01 103.33
CA LEU A 373 19.80 26.17 102.08
C LEU A 373 20.70 24.96 101.76
N ARG A 374 21.08 24.14 102.75
CA ARG A 374 21.81 22.88 102.51
C ARG A 374 20.87 21.77 102.06
N ASP A 375 19.73 21.61 102.72
CA ASP A 375 18.71 20.64 102.33
C ASP A 375 18.12 21.02 100.96
N SER A 376 17.73 22.29 100.78
CA SER A 376 17.31 22.84 99.49
C SER A 376 18.38 22.70 98.41
N LYS A 377 19.68 22.87 98.73
CA LYS A 377 20.75 22.58 97.79
C LYS A 377 20.80 21.09 97.43
N ALA A 378 20.67 20.19 98.41
CA ALA A 378 20.70 18.74 98.15
C ALA A 378 19.50 18.29 97.30
N ASP A 379 18.32 18.88 97.51
CA ASP A 379 17.14 18.65 96.68
C ASP A 379 17.29 19.25 95.28
N LEU A 380 17.81 20.47 95.14
CA LEU A 380 18.16 21.05 93.84
C LEU A 380 19.24 20.22 93.11
N GLU A 381 20.21 19.62 93.82
CA GLU A 381 21.20 18.71 93.23
C GLU A 381 20.57 17.37 92.79
N ARG A 382 19.46 16.92 93.42
CA ARG A 382 18.63 15.79 92.96
C ARG A 382 17.80 16.16 91.73
N GLU A 383 17.05 17.26 91.76
CA GLU A 383 16.28 17.75 90.61
C GLU A 383 17.19 17.97 89.39
N VAL A 384 18.37 18.54 89.58
CA VAL A 384 19.38 18.72 88.52
C VAL A 384 19.97 17.39 88.05
N ALA A 385 19.96 16.32 88.86
CA ALA A 385 20.35 14.98 88.42
C ALA A 385 19.23 14.29 87.61
N GLU A 386 17.96 14.51 87.95
CA GLU A 386 16.79 13.94 87.27
C GLU A 386 16.47 14.66 85.94
N LEU A 387 16.55 15.99 85.90
CA LEU A 387 16.29 16.81 84.70
C LEU A 387 17.40 16.71 83.64
N ARG A 388 18.61 16.26 84.01
CA ARG A 388 19.73 16.08 83.06
C ARG A 388 19.47 15.02 81.98
N PRO A 389 19.13 13.76 82.30
CA PRO A 389 18.81 12.75 81.29
C PRO A 389 17.61 13.13 80.44
N GLU A 390 16.55 13.73 81.02
CA GLU A 390 15.39 14.20 80.27
C GLU A 390 15.76 15.30 79.24
N ARG A 391 16.51 16.32 79.68
CA ARG A 391 17.05 17.37 78.79
C ARG A 391 17.91 16.79 77.66
N ASP A 392 18.73 15.79 77.97
CA ASP A 392 19.65 15.20 76.99
C ASP A 392 18.94 14.24 76.03
N GLU A 393 17.82 13.63 76.42
CA GLU A 393 16.93 12.89 75.51
C GLU A 393 16.12 13.84 74.61
N LEU A 394 15.54 14.91 75.17
CA LEU A 394 14.88 15.97 74.39
C LEU A 394 15.84 16.62 73.36
N ARG A 395 17.15 16.66 73.66
CA ARG A 395 18.19 17.09 72.71
C ARG A 395 18.45 16.07 71.59
N ARG A 396 18.36 14.75 71.86
CA ARG A 396 18.44 13.69 70.83
C ARG A 396 17.19 13.70 69.94
N GLU A 397 16.01 13.87 70.51
CA GLU A 397 14.79 14.07 69.73
C GLU A 397 14.90 15.32 68.83
N LEU A 398 15.38 16.44 69.37
CA LEU A 398 15.52 17.68 68.62
C LEU A 398 16.54 17.55 67.48
N SER A 399 17.66 16.84 67.66
CA SER A 399 18.62 16.61 66.58
C SER A 399 18.07 15.65 65.52
N SER A 400 17.40 14.57 65.92
CA SER A 400 16.71 13.65 65.01
C SER A 400 15.65 14.36 64.16
N LYS A 401 14.75 15.13 64.81
CA LYS A 401 13.70 15.91 64.14
C LYS A 401 14.28 16.99 63.21
N ARG A 402 15.44 17.56 63.53
CA ARG A 402 16.17 18.50 62.64
C ARG A 402 16.75 17.81 61.40
N VAL A 403 17.38 16.65 61.55
CA VAL A 403 17.92 15.88 60.40
C VAL A 403 16.79 15.50 59.45
N ALA A 404 15.71 14.92 59.96
CA ALA A 404 14.53 14.57 59.17
C ALA A 404 13.92 15.80 58.46
N ALA A 405 13.88 16.97 59.10
CA ALA A 405 13.44 18.20 58.45
C ALA A 405 14.37 18.65 57.30
N THR A 406 15.70 18.56 57.48
CA THR A 406 16.66 18.91 56.41
C THR A 406 16.63 17.93 55.23
N GLU A 407 16.38 16.64 55.48
CA GLU A 407 16.17 15.62 54.45
C GLU A 407 14.86 15.89 53.68
N LEU A 408 13.77 16.19 54.39
CA LEU A 408 12.48 16.52 53.78
C LEU A 408 12.58 17.81 52.95
N GLU A 409 13.33 18.82 53.39
CA GLU A 409 13.65 19.99 52.54
C GLU A 409 14.52 19.65 51.32
N ALA A 410 15.46 18.70 51.43
CA ALA A 410 16.28 18.27 50.29
C ALA A 410 15.39 17.60 49.23
N VAL A 411 14.58 16.61 49.62
CA VAL A 411 13.61 15.95 48.74
C VAL A 411 12.59 16.94 48.18
N ALA A 412 12.14 17.93 48.97
CA ALA A 412 11.24 18.99 48.50
C ALA A 412 11.92 20.03 47.58
N ARG A 413 13.26 20.09 47.53
CA ARG A 413 14.01 20.86 46.51
C ARG A 413 14.17 20.02 45.23
N GLU A 414 14.62 18.77 45.35
CA GLU A 414 14.76 17.83 44.22
C GLU A 414 13.44 17.66 43.47
N LYS A 415 12.33 17.42 44.19
CA LYS A 415 10.98 17.34 43.60
C LYS A 415 10.64 18.58 42.77
N ARG A 416 10.93 19.79 43.25
CA ARG A 416 10.68 21.04 42.50
C ARG A 416 11.55 21.17 41.25
N VAL A 417 12.81 20.74 41.30
CA VAL A 417 13.70 20.72 40.12
C VAL A 417 13.25 19.68 39.08
N LEU A 418 12.74 18.53 39.54
CA LEU A 418 12.16 17.49 38.68
C LEU A 418 10.81 17.92 38.09
N GLU A 419 9.95 18.61 38.84
CA GLU A 419 8.70 19.20 38.34
C GLU A 419 8.98 20.30 37.30
N GLN A 420 9.99 21.15 37.52
CA GLN A 420 10.46 22.10 36.51
C GLN A 420 10.99 21.41 35.26
N HIS A 421 11.86 20.39 35.39
CA HIS A 421 12.34 19.61 34.23
C HIS A 421 11.20 18.93 33.48
N LYS A 422 10.23 18.32 34.19
CA LYS A 422 9.06 17.71 33.59
C LYS A 422 8.24 18.72 32.78
N ASN A 423 8.03 19.92 33.30
CA ASN A 423 7.28 20.96 32.62
C ASN A 423 8.03 21.49 31.38
N THR A 424 9.34 21.70 31.47
CA THR A 424 10.17 22.09 30.32
C THR A 424 10.19 20.99 29.23
N LEU A 425 10.30 19.71 29.63
CA LEU A 425 10.23 18.58 28.70
C LEU A 425 8.84 18.45 28.06
N ALA A 426 7.75 18.68 28.80
CA ALA A 426 6.41 18.69 28.25
C ALA A 426 6.26 19.78 27.17
N VAL A 427 6.68 21.02 27.44
CA VAL A 427 6.65 22.11 26.45
C VAL A 427 7.50 21.79 25.21
N HIS A 428 8.64 21.10 25.36
CA HIS A 428 9.43 20.64 24.21
C HIS A 428 8.78 19.48 23.45
N ILE A 429 8.04 18.59 24.11
CA ILE A 429 7.25 17.55 23.46
C ILE A 429 6.10 18.18 22.68
N ASP A 430 5.37 19.13 23.27
CA ASP A 430 4.27 19.85 22.62
C ASP A 430 4.75 20.65 21.40
N ASP A 431 5.92 21.34 21.48
CA ASP A 431 6.55 22.00 20.32
C ASP A 431 6.87 20.96 19.23
N LEU A 432 7.55 19.87 19.58
CA LEU A 432 7.93 18.81 18.63
C LEU A 432 6.71 18.14 17.99
N GLU A 433 5.66 17.82 18.74
CA GLU A 433 4.41 17.26 18.20
C GLU A 433 3.73 18.25 17.25
N SER A 434 3.59 19.52 17.64
CA SER A 434 2.99 20.54 16.77
C SER A 434 3.80 20.74 15.47
N ARG A 435 5.12 20.63 15.55
CA ARG A 435 6.05 20.80 14.43
C ARG A 435 6.08 19.57 13.52
N ILE A 436 5.96 18.37 14.09
CA ILE A 436 5.70 17.12 13.36
C ILE A 436 4.33 17.20 12.66
N GLU A 437 3.29 17.72 13.30
CA GLU A 437 1.96 17.86 12.69
C GLU A 437 1.94 18.91 11.58
N GLN A 438 2.65 20.03 11.72
CA GLN A 438 2.87 21.02 10.66
C GLN A 438 3.64 20.42 9.47
N LEU A 439 4.73 19.69 9.70
CA LEU A 439 5.48 19.01 8.64
C LEU A 439 4.64 17.92 7.95
N THR A 440 3.87 17.15 8.73
CA THR A 440 3.00 16.07 8.21
C THR A 440 1.81 16.63 7.43
N SER A 441 1.23 17.75 7.85
CA SER A 441 0.14 18.42 7.12
C SER A 441 0.65 19.10 5.85
N ALA A 442 1.84 19.72 5.86
CA ALA A 442 2.50 20.19 4.65
C ALA A 442 2.79 19.04 3.67
N GLN A 443 3.37 17.93 4.13
CA GLN A 443 3.61 16.73 3.29
C GLN A 443 2.32 16.14 2.71
N LYS A 444 1.20 16.11 3.46
CA LYS A 444 -0.10 15.65 2.94
C LYS A 444 -0.60 16.46 1.72
N THR A 445 -0.08 17.66 1.48
CA THR A 445 -0.43 18.47 0.29
C THR A 445 0.53 18.30 -0.88
N GLN A 446 1.69 17.65 -0.71
CA GLN A 446 2.63 17.43 -1.79
C GLN A 446 2.18 16.24 -2.66
N THR A 447 2.20 16.44 -3.98
CA THR A 447 1.99 15.37 -4.96
C THR A 447 3.17 14.40 -4.93
N PRO A 448 2.96 13.07 -4.88
CA PRO A 448 4.07 12.10 -4.88
C PRO A 448 4.99 12.17 -6.10
N PHE A 449 4.52 12.76 -7.21
CA PHE A 449 5.26 12.94 -8.46
C PHE A 449 5.22 14.42 -8.90
N PRO A 450 6.02 15.32 -8.31
CA PRO A 450 5.95 16.76 -8.61
C PRO A 450 6.18 17.14 -10.06
N ALA A 451 7.09 16.47 -10.79
CA ALA A 451 7.42 16.86 -12.18
C ALA A 451 6.28 16.49 -13.15
N MET A 452 5.77 15.25 -13.07
CA MET A 452 4.62 14.81 -13.86
C MET A 452 3.34 15.56 -13.49
N SER A 453 3.14 15.91 -12.21
CA SER A 453 1.99 16.74 -11.77
C SER A 453 2.09 18.19 -12.29
N LEU A 454 3.30 18.73 -12.43
CA LEU A 454 3.54 20.03 -13.05
C LEU A 454 3.21 19.99 -14.55
N MET A 455 3.63 18.94 -15.27
CA MET A 455 3.25 18.72 -16.68
C MET A 455 1.73 18.60 -16.87
N ASP A 456 1.02 17.94 -15.95
CA ASP A 456 -0.44 17.91 -15.94
C ASP A 456 -1.04 19.31 -15.76
N SER A 457 -0.42 20.18 -14.97
CA SER A 457 -0.94 21.52 -14.67
C SER A 457 -0.69 22.54 -15.78
N GLU A 458 0.46 22.46 -16.46
CA GLU A 458 0.93 23.49 -17.37
C GLU A 458 0.20 23.49 -18.73
N ARG A 459 -0.18 24.70 -19.18
CA ARG A 459 -0.87 24.91 -20.46
C ARG A 459 -0.07 24.38 -21.65
N ASP A 460 1.25 24.46 -21.58
CA ASP A 460 2.16 24.11 -22.66
C ASP A 460 2.22 22.61 -22.97
N TYR A 461 1.82 21.72 -22.06
CA TYR A 461 1.68 20.27 -22.34
C TYR A 461 0.26 19.88 -22.75
N ARG A 462 -0.74 20.69 -22.37
CA ARG A 462 -2.15 20.52 -22.75
C ARG A 462 -2.47 21.04 -24.16
N ALA A 463 -1.69 21.98 -24.67
CA ALA A 463 -1.86 22.53 -26.01
C ALA A 463 -1.39 21.53 -27.08
N ARG A 464 -2.31 21.10 -27.96
CA ARG A 464 -1.95 20.30 -29.15
C ARG A 464 -1.04 21.11 -30.09
N MET A 465 -0.12 20.41 -30.74
CA MET A 465 0.66 20.95 -31.86
C MET A 465 -0.07 20.67 -33.17
N ASP A 466 0.07 21.59 -34.13
CA ASP A 466 -0.28 21.34 -35.52
C ASP A 466 0.79 20.41 -36.13
N LEU A 467 0.33 19.34 -36.79
CA LEU A 467 1.16 18.26 -37.31
C LEU A 467 0.80 17.95 -38.77
N ASP A 468 1.84 17.77 -39.57
CA ASP A 468 1.79 17.43 -40.99
C ASP A 468 1.61 15.91 -41.20
N GLU A 469 0.86 15.52 -42.23
CA GLU A 469 0.89 14.13 -42.71
C GLU A 469 2.24 13.82 -43.37
N VAL A 470 2.72 12.59 -43.16
CA VAL A 470 3.93 12.06 -43.79
C VAL A 470 3.62 11.77 -45.27
N PRO A 471 4.39 12.33 -46.23
CA PRO A 471 4.20 12.06 -47.66
C PRO A 471 4.66 10.65 -48.03
N ASP A 472 4.69 10.32 -49.32
CA ASP A 472 5.23 9.05 -49.78
C ASP A 472 6.66 8.78 -49.26
N LEU A 473 6.94 7.52 -48.90
CA LEU A 473 8.11 7.15 -48.10
C LEU A 473 9.46 7.43 -48.79
N GLU A 474 9.57 7.33 -50.12
CA GLU A 474 10.80 7.69 -50.85
C GLU A 474 11.04 9.21 -50.84
N THR A 475 9.97 9.98 -51.04
CA THR A 475 10.00 11.45 -50.95
C THR A 475 10.32 11.89 -49.52
N PHE A 476 9.69 11.24 -48.54
CA PHE A 476 9.89 11.49 -47.11
C PHE A 476 11.33 11.21 -46.67
N ALA A 477 11.91 10.06 -47.03
CA ALA A 477 13.30 9.73 -46.73
C ALA A 477 14.28 10.79 -47.29
N THR A 478 14.03 11.24 -48.53
CA THR A 478 14.82 12.29 -49.19
C THR A 478 14.70 13.65 -48.48
N GLN A 479 13.49 14.05 -48.09
CA GLN A 479 13.29 15.27 -47.30
C GLN A 479 13.93 15.17 -45.91
N LEU A 480 13.79 14.02 -45.25
CA LEU A 480 14.30 13.75 -43.91
C LEU A 480 15.83 13.82 -43.89
N GLN A 481 16.51 13.25 -44.89
CA GLN A 481 17.97 13.37 -45.04
C GLN A 481 18.42 14.84 -45.09
N HIS A 482 17.77 15.66 -45.90
CA HIS A 482 18.09 17.09 -46.02
C HIS A 482 17.72 17.90 -44.76
N ARG A 483 16.66 17.52 -44.03
CA ARG A 483 16.29 18.15 -42.73
C ARG A 483 17.26 17.79 -41.62
N ILE A 484 17.65 16.52 -41.50
CA ILE A 484 18.68 16.04 -40.55
C ILE A 484 19.99 16.79 -40.76
N ALA A 485 20.41 16.98 -42.02
CA ALA A 485 21.63 17.70 -42.37
C ALA A 485 21.61 19.20 -41.98
N LYS A 486 20.44 19.79 -41.71
CA LYS A 486 20.24 21.18 -41.24
C LYS A 486 19.61 21.25 -39.84
N ALA A 487 19.50 20.14 -39.12
CA ALA A 487 18.84 20.10 -37.83
C ALA A 487 19.62 20.89 -36.78
N GLU A 488 20.96 20.88 -36.83
CA GLU A 488 21.79 21.70 -35.95
C GLU A 488 22.13 23.07 -36.56
N LYS A 489 22.05 24.12 -35.73
CA LYS A 489 22.15 25.52 -36.20
C LYS A 489 23.55 25.91 -36.69
N HIS A 490 24.57 25.12 -36.34
CA HIS A 490 25.98 25.41 -36.59
C HIS A 490 26.79 24.19 -37.06
N VAL A 491 26.15 23.04 -37.34
CA VAL A 491 26.81 21.81 -37.75
C VAL A 491 25.99 21.14 -38.86
N GLU A 492 26.59 20.99 -40.04
CA GLU A 492 25.99 20.22 -41.14
C GLU A 492 26.28 18.73 -40.98
N LEU A 493 25.22 17.91 -40.92
CA LEU A 493 25.32 16.47 -40.64
C LEU A 493 25.05 15.63 -41.90
N PHE A 494 26.12 15.15 -42.54
CA PHE A 494 26.02 14.39 -43.79
C PHE A 494 25.87 12.88 -43.52
N TYR A 495 24.63 12.39 -43.52
CA TYR A 495 24.32 10.95 -43.55
C TYR A 495 23.88 10.52 -44.97
N PRO A 496 24.39 9.41 -45.54
CA PRO A 496 23.89 8.81 -46.76
C PRO A 496 22.37 8.52 -46.72
N ILE A 497 21.73 8.51 -47.89
CA ILE A 497 20.30 8.14 -47.97
C ILE A 497 20.08 6.67 -47.57
N GLU A 498 21.10 5.82 -47.78
CA GLU A 498 21.19 4.44 -47.28
C GLU A 498 20.99 4.37 -45.75
N ASP A 499 21.67 5.23 -44.99
CA ASP A 499 21.56 5.29 -43.51
C ASP A 499 20.16 5.76 -43.08
N ILE A 500 19.57 6.72 -43.79
CA ILE A 500 18.21 7.22 -43.49
C ILE A 500 17.14 6.18 -43.83
N ARG A 501 17.31 5.41 -44.91
CA ARG A 501 16.46 4.27 -45.27
C ARG A 501 16.48 3.21 -44.17
N VAL A 502 17.69 2.79 -43.76
CA VAL A 502 17.90 1.83 -42.66
C VAL A 502 17.26 2.30 -41.36
N LEU A 503 17.40 3.59 -41.01
CA LEU A 503 16.73 4.19 -39.86
C LEU A 503 15.19 4.04 -39.95
N LEU A 504 14.59 4.39 -41.09
CA LEU A 504 13.14 4.29 -41.30
C LEU A 504 12.62 2.84 -41.23
N GLY A 505 13.29 1.89 -41.88
CA GLY A 505 12.98 0.47 -41.75
C GLY A 505 13.08 -0.01 -40.30
N GLY A 506 14.12 0.42 -39.58
CA GLY A 506 14.31 0.11 -38.16
C GLY A 506 13.19 0.66 -37.25
N LEU A 507 12.68 1.86 -37.53
CA LEU A 507 11.57 2.47 -36.77
C LEU A 507 10.24 1.74 -36.96
N ALA A 508 10.04 1.10 -38.11
CA ALA A 508 8.93 0.18 -38.33
C ALA A 508 9.12 -1.10 -37.50
N MET A 509 10.29 -1.74 -37.65
CA MET A 509 10.72 -3.03 -37.08
C MET A 509 10.80 -3.10 -35.55
N SER A 510 11.21 -2.02 -34.86
CA SER A 510 11.37 -2.00 -33.40
C SER A 510 11.12 -0.61 -32.79
N GLN A 511 10.96 -0.58 -31.47
CA GLN A 511 11.03 0.62 -30.63
C GLN A 511 12.38 0.80 -29.92
N LEU A 512 13.25 -0.23 -29.95
CA LEU A 512 14.61 -0.16 -29.42
C LEU A 512 15.60 -0.19 -30.58
N HIS A 513 16.50 0.80 -30.63
CA HIS A 513 17.55 0.92 -31.62
C HIS A 513 18.91 0.93 -30.93
N VAL A 514 19.92 0.34 -31.56
CA VAL A 514 21.32 0.42 -31.12
C VAL A 514 22.15 0.98 -32.27
N PHE A 515 22.65 2.20 -32.10
CA PHE A 515 23.60 2.83 -33.01
C PHE A 515 25.01 2.51 -32.54
N GLN A 516 25.73 1.70 -33.31
CA GLN A 516 27.06 1.21 -32.97
C GLN A 516 28.11 1.71 -33.96
N GLY A 517 29.37 1.72 -33.56
CA GLY A 517 30.49 2.23 -34.35
C GLY A 517 31.55 2.89 -33.49
N ILE A 518 32.65 3.32 -34.11
CA ILE A 518 33.75 4.05 -33.45
C ILE A 518 33.23 5.38 -32.88
N SER A 519 33.89 5.94 -31.85
CA SER A 519 33.60 7.29 -31.37
C SER A 519 33.76 8.35 -32.49
N GLY A 520 33.05 9.47 -32.40
CA GLY A 520 33.06 10.55 -33.40
C GLY A 520 32.27 10.29 -34.69
N THR A 521 31.64 9.13 -34.87
CA THR A 521 30.79 8.79 -36.05
C THR A 521 29.42 9.49 -36.10
N GLY A 522 29.11 10.36 -35.13
CA GLY A 522 27.87 11.14 -35.11
C GLY A 522 26.61 10.37 -34.66
N LYS A 523 26.78 9.26 -33.90
CA LYS A 523 25.68 8.40 -33.41
C LYS A 523 24.63 9.19 -32.61
N THR A 524 25.09 9.87 -31.57
CA THR A 524 24.29 10.75 -30.69
C THR A 524 23.65 11.91 -31.47
N SER A 525 24.36 12.44 -32.47
CA SER A 525 23.89 13.52 -33.34
C SER A 525 22.74 13.07 -34.25
N LEU A 526 22.77 11.84 -34.80
CA LEU A 526 21.72 11.32 -35.66
C LEU A 526 20.39 11.23 -34.92
N ALA A 527 20.40 10.71 -33.69
CA ALA A 527 19.21 10.62 -32.84
C ALA A 527 18.61 12.01 -32.54
N LYS A 528 19.43 12.94 -32.05
CA LYS A 528 19.02 14.33 -31.74
C LYS A 528 18.49 15.06 -32.98
N ALA A 529 19.16 14.91 -34.12
CA ALA A 529 18.75 15.51 -35.39
C ALA A 529 17.45 14.89 -35.95
N PHE A 530 17.26 13.57 -35.81
CA PHE A 530 16.06 12.87 -36.28
C PHE A 530 14.81 13.33 -35.51
N ALA A 531 14.80 13.33 -34.18
CA ALA A 531 13.66 13.85 -33.39
C ALA A 531 13.27 15.26 -33.82
N LYS A 532 14.28 16.14 -33.95
CA LYS A 532 14.12 17.55 -34.32
C LYS A 532 13.61 17.74 -35.76
N ALA A 533 14.06 16.91 -36.70
CA ALA A 533 13.57 16.91 -38.09
C ALA A 533 12.14 16.36 -38.21
N MET A 534 11.67 15.61 -37.22
CA MET A 534 10.30 15.11 -37.07
C MET A 534 9.37 16.04 -36.27
N GLY A 535 9.89 17.08 -35.62
CA GLY A 535 9.13 17.94 -34.72
C GLY A 535 8.83 17.34 -33.33
N GLY A 536 9.42 16.20 -33.00
CA GLY A 536 9.36 15.60 -31.66
C GLY A 536 10.50 16.06 -30.75
N PHE A 537 10.47 15.64 -29.48
CA PHE A 537 11.57 15.91 -28.55
C PHE A 537 12.54 14.72 -28.44
N CYS A 538 13.80 15.01 -28.12
CA CYS A 538 14.79 14.04 -27.70
C CYS A 538 15.17 14.33 -26.24
N THR A 539 14.99 13.37 -25.34
CA THR A 539 15.57 13.40 -23.99
C THR A 539 16.89 12.63 -24.02
N ASP A 540 17.94 13.24 -23.50
CA ASP A 540 19.31 12.73 -23.52
C ASP A 540 19.68 12.19 -22.14
N ILE A 541 20.17 10.94 -22.08
CA ILE A 541 20.42 10.23 -20.83
C ILE A 541 21.80 9.57 -20.92
N ALA A 542 22.80 10.18 -20.28
CA ALA A 542 24.13 9.62 -20.16
C ALA A 542 24.11 8.44 -19.17
N VAL A 543 24.17 7.21 -19.70
CA VAL A 543 24.23 5.99 -18.88
C VAL A 543 25.53 5.99 -18.08
N GLN A 544 25.48 5.61 -16.80
CA GLN A 544 26.68 5.58 -15.94
C GLN A 544 27.16 4.13 -15.75
N ALA A 545 28.47 3.98 -15.53
CA ALA A 545 29.06 2.70 -15.17
C ALA A 545 28.49 2.19 -13.84
N GLY A 546 28.04 0.93 -13.82
CA GLY A 546 27.54 0.27 -12.62
C GLY A 546 26.04 0.38 -12.38
N TRP A 547 25.26 0.99 -13.29
CA TRP A 547 23.79 0.84 -13.32
C TRP A 547 23.41 -0.64 -13.43
N ARG A 548 22.43 -1.05 -12.62
CA ARG A 548 21.98 -2.44 -12.47
C ARG A 548 20.46 -2.57 -12.54
N ASP A 549 19.75 -1.61 -11.95
CA ASP A 549 18.32 -1.73 -11.69
C ASP A 549 17.52 -0.66 -12.43
N ARG A 550 16.24 -0.91 -12.67
CA ARG A 550 15.33 0.03 -13.36
C ARG A 550 15.29 1.43 -12.71
N ASP A 551 15.52 1.49 -11.40
CA ASP A 551 15.51 2.70 -10.58
C ASP A 551 16.71 3.62 -10.92
N ASP A 552 17.76 3.08 -11.54
CA ASP A 552 18.84 3.86 -12.15
C ASP A 552 18.35 4.70 -13.35
N LEU A 553 17.34 4.23 -14.07
CA LEU A 553 16.80 4.90 -15.26
C LEU A 553 15.51 5.69 -14.99
N LEU A 554 14.58 5.14 -14.21
CA LEU A 554 13.29 5.76 -13.90
C LEU A 554 13.29 6.63 -12.65
N GLY A 555 14.15 6.31 -11.67
CA GLY A 555 14.07 6.84 -10.31
C GLY A 555 13.43 5.85 -9.33
N HIS A 556 13.35 6.25 -8.06
CA HIS A 556 12.86 5.41 -6.96
C HIS A 556 11.86 6.16 -6.07
N TYR A 557 11.06 5.41 -5.31
CA TYR A 557 10.10 5.94 -4.33
C TYR A 557 10.71 6.02 -2.93
N ASN A 558 10.78 7.23 -2.37
CA ASN A 558 11.14 7.46 -0.97
C ASN A 558 9.87 7.38 -0.09
N ALA A 559 9.75 6.30 0.68
CA ALA A 559 8.60 6.06 1.56
C ALA A 559 8.52 7.05 2.75
N PHE A 560 9.63 7.67 3.17
CA PHE A 560 9.65 8.66 4.25
C PHE A 560 9.15 10.04 3.78
N GLU A 561 9.58 10.48 2.59
CA GLU A 561 9.08 11.70 1.94
C GLU A 561 7.72 11.51 1.25
N ARG A 562 7.29 10.24 1.06
CA ARG A 562 6.13 9.84 0.25
C ARG A 562 6.20 10.36 -1.20
N ARG A 563 7.42 10.44 -1.72
CA ARG A 563 7.77 11.10 -2.98
C ARG A 563 8.57 10.16 -3.87
N PHE A 564 8.32 10.22 -5.17
CA PHE A 564 9.15 9.61 -6.20
C PHE A 564 10.19 10.61 -6.70
N TYR A 565 11.45 10.21 -6.84
CA TYR A 565 12.49 11.03 -7.46
C TYR A 565 12.52 10.76 -8.97
N GLU A 566 11.67 11.46 -9.70
CA GLU A 566 11.42 11.28 -11.13
C GLU A 566 12.65 11.61 -11.98
N LYS A 567 13.33 10.60 -12.54
CA LYS A 567 14.44 10.81 -13.50
C LYS A 567 13.93 11.18 -14.88
N ASP A 568 14.80 11.73 -15.71
CA ASP A 568 14.46 12.29 -17.03
C ASP A 568 13.82 11.27 -17.98
N CYS A 569 14.12 9.96 -17.84
CA CYS A 569 13.41 8.91 -18.58
C CYS A 569 11.91 8.84 -18.21
N LEU A 570 11.59 8.83 -16.91
CA LEU A 570 10.20 8.81 -16.44
C LEU A 570 9.46 10.08 -16.87
N GLN A 571 10.10 11.25 -16.71
CA GLN A 571 9.57 12.53 -17.17
C GLN A 571 9.32 12.53 -18.69
N ALA A 572 10.22 11.96 -19.49
CA ALA A 572 10.06 11.82 -20.94
C ALA A 572 8.89 10.89 -21.33
N LEU A 573 8.77 9.73 -20.67
CA LEU A 573 7.67 8.78 -20.91
C LEU A 573 6.31 9.39 -20.56
N TYR A 574 6.24 10.21 -19.51
CA TYR A 574 5.02 10.95 -19.16
C TYR A 574 4.73 12.07 -20.16
N LYS A 575 5.72 12.90 -20.47
CA LYS A 575 5.63 13.99 -21.45
C LYS A 575 5.12 13.51 -22.80
N ALA A 576 5.58 12.36 -23.29
CA ALA A 576 5.15 11.76 -24.56
C ALA A 576 3.67 11.29 -24.57
N GLN A 577 2.98 11.24 -23.42
CA GLN A 577 1.55 10.95 -23.31
C GLN A 577 0.68 12.21 -23.17
N THR A 578 1.29 13.37 -22.96
CA THR A 578 0.54 14.64 -22.85
C THR A 578 -0.06 15.04 -24.21
N PRO A 579 -1.21 15.74 -24.25
CA PRO A 579 -1.90 16.09 -25.51
C PRO A 579 -1.06 16.84 -26.54
N ARG A 580 0.04 17.49 -26.13
CA ARG A 580 1.00 18.09 -27.08
C ARG A 580 1.83 17.09 -27.87
N TRP A 581 2.29 16.03 -27.20
CA TRP A 581 3.29 15.10 -27.73
C TRP A 581 2.73 13.69 -27.99
N GLU A 582 1.44 13.44 -27.73
CA GLU A 582 0.73 12.15 -27.94
C GLU A 582 0.80 11.61 -29.38
N ASP A 583 1.11 12.47 -30.36
CA ASP A 583 1.22 12.13 -31.78
C ASP A 583 2.51 12.65 -32.44
N THR A 584 3.55 12.98 -31.65
CA THR A 584 4.88 13.33 -32.19
C THR A 584 5.85 12.16 -32.07
N CYS A 585 6.83 12.07 -32.97
CA CYS A 585 7.86 11.03 -32.91
C CYS A 585 8.96 11.41 -31.90
N ASN A 586 8.85 10.90 -30.67
CA ASN A 586 9.70 11.27 -29.54
C ASN A 586 10.82 10.24 -29.31
N ILE A 587 11.95 10.69 -28.79
CA ILE A 587 13.15 9.86 -28.57
C ILE A 587 13.63 9.95 -27.13
N ILE A 588 13.97 8.80 -26.56
CA ILE A 588 14.80 8.69 -25.36
C ILE A 588 16.15 8.12 -25.80
N LEU A 589 17.20 8.91 -25.65
CA LEU A 589 18.54 8.60 -26.09
C LEU A 589 19.37 8.13 -24.88
N LEU A 590 19.77 6.87 -24.89
CA LEU A 590 20.66 6.27 -23.90
C LEU A 590 22.09 6.40 -24.46
N ASP A 591 22.77 7.49 -24.12
CA ASP A 591 24.13 7.73 -24.62
C ASP A 591 25.13 6.88 -23.83
N GLU A 592 26.04 6.23 -24.55
CA GLU A 592 26.94 5.18 -24.05
C GLU A 592 26.21 4.05 -23.31
N MET A 593 25.11 3.58 -23.91
CA MET A 593 24.20 2.56 -23.38
C MET A 593 24.92 1.30 -22.86
N ASN A 594 26.05 0.91 -23.48
CA ASN A 594 26.85 -0.27 -23.14
C ASN A 594 27.96 -0.04 -22.10
N LEU A 595 28.08 1.15 -21.51
CA LEU A 595 28.92 1.41 -20.33
C LEU A 595 28.43 0.62 -19.10
N SER A 596 27.12 0.34 -19.05
CA SER A 596 26.49 -0.63 -18.15
C SER A 596 25.69 -1.66 -18.95
N ARG A 597 25.23 -2.74 -18.31
CA ARG A 597 24.52 -3.84 -18.99
C ARG A 597 23.03 -3.54 -19.18
N PRO A 598 22.54 -3.25 -20.41
CA PRO A 598 21.14 -2.84 -20.60
C PRO A 598 20.17 -3.97 -20.26
N GLU A 599 20.60 -5.22 -20.42
CA GLU A 599 19.80 -6.38 -20.05
C GLU A 599 19.57 -6.57 -18.53
N GLN A 600 20.08 -5.63 -17.72
CA GLN A 600 19.81 -5.44 -16.28
C GLN A 600 18.91 -4.20 -16.09
N TYR A 601 19.46 -2.98 -16.21
CA TYR A 601 18.73 -1.74 -15.90
C TYR A 601 17.54 -1.44 -16.85
N PHE A 602 17.55 -1.97 -18.07
CA PHE A 602 16.48 -1.83 -19.06
C PHE A 602 15.56 -3.07 -19.13
N ALA A 603 15.72 -4.06 -18.23
CA ALA A 603 15.03 -5.35 -18.31
C ALA A 603 13.49 -5.26 -18.34
N GLU A 604 12.88 -4.37 -17.54
CA GLU A 604 11.42 -4.18 -17.55
C GLU A 604 10.93 -3.57 -18.88
N PHE A 605 11.71 -2.67 -19.50
CA PHE A 605 11.41 -2.14 -20.82
C PHE A 605 11.55 -3.21 -21.89
N LEU A 606 12.63 -4.02 -21.86
CA LEU A 606 12.80 -5.16 -22.76
C LEU A 606 11.61 -6.11 -22.68
N SER A 607 11.04 -6.35 -21.49
CA SER A 607 9.83 -7.15 -21.28
C SER A 607 8.56 -6.46 -21.78
N ALA A 608 8.36 -5.18 -21.45
CA ALA A 608 7.20 -4.41 -21.89
C ALA A 608 7.12 -4.29 -23.43
N LEU A 609 8.25 -4.14 -24.10
CA LEU A 609 8.33 -4.05 -25.57
C LEU A 609 8.01 -5.37 -26.30
N GLU A 610 8.03 -6.52 -25.61
CA GLU A 610 7.60 -7.80 -26.21
C GLU A 610 6.07 -7.95 -26.27
N LYS A 611 5.32 -7.17 -25.50
CA LYS A 611 3.85 -7.24 -25.49
C LYS A 611 3.30 -6.71 -26.81
N ASN A 612 2.57 -7.55 -27.54
CA ASN A 612 1.96 -7.17 -28.82
C ASN A 612 1.00 -5.98 -28.66
N ASN A 613 0.24 -5.93 -27.56
CA ASN A 613 -0.68 -4.82 -27.26
C ASN A 613 0.09 -3.63 -26.64
N PRO A 614 0.04 -2.42 -27.24
CA PRO A 614 0.64 -1.21 -26.67
C PRO A 614 -0.01 -0.72 -25.36
N ASP A 615 -1.25 -1.13 -25.03
CA ASP A 615 -1.93 -0.74 -23.79
C ASP A 615 -1.39 -1.49 -22.57
N GLU A 616 -0.92 -2.72 -22.75
CA GLU A 616 -0.39 -3.58 -21.69
C GLU A 616 1.06 -3.27 -21.30
N ARG A 617 1.72 -2.31 -21.99
CA ARG A 617 3.12 -1.91 -21.79
C ARG A 617 3.32 -1.04 -20.54
N LEU A 618 2.83 -1.55 -19.41
CA LEU A 618 2.87 -0.90 -18.11
C LEU A 618 4.09 -1.35 -17.29
N ILE A 619 4.79 -0.38 -16.71
CA ILE A 619 5.90 -0.52 -15.77
C ILE A 619 5.45 0.01 -14.40
N SER A 620 5.64 -0.77 -13.32
CA SER A 620 5.11 -0.44 -11.99
C SER A 620 6.10 0.39 -11.16
N LEU A 621 5.83 1.67 -10.96
CA LEU A 621 6.69 2.58 -10.19
C LEU A 621 6.62 2.30 -8.69
N SER A 622 5.44 1.97 -8.17
CA SER A 622 5.21 1.64 -6.75
C SER A 622 4.33 0.40 -6.59
N GLU A 623 4.51 -0.32 -5.49
CA GLU A 623 3.68 -1.50 -5.16
C GLU A 623 2.23 -1.11 -4.90
N THR A 624 1.99 0.03 -4.26
CA THR A 624 0.66 0.56 -3.91
C THR A 624 0.30 1.78 -4.77
N SER A 625 -1.01 2.02 -4.95
CA SER A 625 -1.52 3.24 -5.58
C SER A 625 -1.19 4.44 -4.70
N LEU A 626 -0.59 5.48 -5.28
CA LEU A 626 -0.23 6.68 -4.55
C LEU A 626 -1.37 7.72 -4.62
N PRO A 627 -1.73 8.39 -3.50
CA PRO A 627 -2.75 9.43 -3.49
C PRO A 627 -2.26 10.66 -4.24
N ASN A 628 -3.16 11.36 -4.95
CA ASN A 628 -2.82 12.52 -5.79
C ASN A 628 -1.73 12.20 -6.86
N ALA A 629 -1.77 11.00 -7.43
CA ALA A 629 -0.93 10.64 -8.57
C ALA A 629 -1.35 11.40 -9.86
N PRO A 630 -0.40 11.72 -10.76
CA PRO A 630 -0.66 12.31 -12.07
C PRO A 630 -1.66 11.52 -12.93
N ALA A 631 -2.44 12.24 -13.74
CA ALA A 631 -3.61 11.75 -14.44
C ALA A 631 -3.33 10.63 -15.47
N MET A 632 -2.13 10.59 -16.07
CA MET A 632 -1.75 9.56 -17.04
C MET A 632 -1.05 8.33 -16.41
N LEU A 633 -0.91 8.27 -15.08
CA LEU A 633 -0.43 7.05 -14.41
C LEU A 633 -1.56 6.02 -14.24
N ALA A 634 -1.44 4.89 -14.92
CA ALA A 634 -2.39 3.79 -14.76
C ALA A 634 -2.37 3.27 -13.31
N GLU A 635 -3.57 3.10 -12.73
CA GLU A 635 -3.77 2.71 -11.32
C GLU A 635 -3.06 3.63 -10.29
N GLY A 636 -2.68 4.87 -10.66
CA GLY A 636 -1.93 5.77 -9.80
C GLY A 636 -0.54 5.24 -9.36
N ARG A 637 -0.01 4.22 -10.05
CA ARG A 637 1.27 3.55 -9.73
C ARG A 637 2.06 3.00 -10.92
N LYS A 638 1.51 3.01 -12.13
CA LYS A 638 2.17 2.44 -13.32
C LYS A 638 2.35 3.48 -14.42
N ILE A 639 3.56 3.60 -14.96
CA ILE A 639 3.82 4.36 -16.19
C ILE A 639 3.60 3.44 -17.40
N ARG A 640 2.97 3.97 -18.44
CA ARG A 640 2.88 3.29 -19.75
C ARG A 640 4.08 3.65 -20.61
N VAL A 641 4.68 2.66 -21.27
CA VAL A 641 5.68 2.87 -22.33
C VAL A 641 4.93 3.28 -23.61
N PRO A 642 5.05 4.53 -24.09
CA PRO A 642 4.20 5.02 -25.18
C PRO A 642 4.61 4.46 -26.54
N ALA A 643 3.65 4.31 -27.46
CA ALA A 643 3.92 3.78 -28.81
C ALA A 643 4.74 4.75 -29.69
N ASN A 644 4.66 6.04 -29.38
CA ASN A 644 5.31 7.18 -30.04
C ASN A 644 6.68 7.54 -29.47
N VAL A 645 7.21 6.75 -28.53
CA VAL A 645 8.59 6.84 -28.05
C VAL A 645 9.44 5.76 -28.71
N TRP A 646 10.63 6.14 -29.19
CA TRP A 646 11.71 5.20 -29.52
C TRP A 646 12.87 5.38 -28.54
N PHE A 647 13.45 4.27 -28.13
CA PHE A 647 14.66 4.21 -27.32
C PHE A 647 15.85 3.99 -28.25
N ILE A 648 16.78 4.94 -28.30
CA ILE A 648 17.99 4.82 -29.10
C ILE A 648 19.17 4.74 -28.14
N GLY A 649 19.84 3.59 -28.10
CA GLY A 649 21.13 3.45 -27.42
C GLY A 649 22.27 3.78 -28.36
N THR A 650 23.25 4.56 -27.93
CA THR A 650 24.56 4.60 -28.60
C THR A 650 25.49 3.59 -27.95
N ALA A 651 26.31 2.92 -28.77
CA ALA A 651 27.31 1.97 -28.31
C ALA A 651 28.67 2.26 -28.96
N ASN A 652 29.72 2.22 -28.15
CA ASN A 652 31.10 2.21 -28.64
C ASN A 652 31.60 0.75 -28.73
N HIS A 653 32.61 0.51 -29.56
CA HIS A 653 33.27 -0.81 -29.69
C HIS A 653 34.64 -0.83 -28.99
N ASP A 654 34.77 -0.07 -27.91
CA ASP A 654 36.03 0.18 -27.22
C ASP A 654 36.17 -0.77 -26.01
N GLU A 655 37.40 -1.17 -25.67
CA GLU A 655 37.73 -2.19 -24.64
C GLU A 655 37.17 -1.89 -23.23
N THR A 656 36.80 -0.64 -22.97
CA THR A 656 36.21 -0.17 -21.71
C THR A 656 34.71 -0.44 -21.56
N THR A 657 34.05 -0.97 -22.61
CA THR A 657 32.59 -1.13 -22.66
C THR A 657 32.15 -2.60 -22.58
N ASN A 658 30.91 -2.85 -22.13
CA ASN A 658 30.36 -4.21 -22.10
C ASN A 658 29.88 -4.60 -23.51
N GLU A 659 30.10 -5.87 -23.89
CA GLU A 659 29.35 -6.47 -25.00
C GLU A 659 27.87 -6.57 -24.65
N LEU A 660 26.99 -6.23 -25.60
CA LEU A 660 25.55 -6.33 -25.42
C LEU A 660 25.09 -7.79 -25.51
N ALA A 661 24.32 -8.25 -24.53
CA ALA A 661 23.79 -9.61 -24.53
C ALA A 661 22.87 -9.88 -25.73
N ASP A 662 22.85 -11.12 -26.22
CA ASP A 662 22.00 -11.56 -27.34
C ASP A 662 20.52 -11.19 -27.18
N LYS A 663 19.99 -11.26 -25.95
CA LYS A 663 18.61 -10.84 -25.63
C LYS A 663 18.33 -9.36 -25.90
N THR A 664 19.34 -8.49 -25.86
CA THR A 664 19.24 -7.06 -26.19
C THR A 664 19.33 -6.87 -27.70
N TYR A 665 20.37 -7.42 -28.35
CA TYR A 665 20.54 -7.34 -29.81
C TYR A 665 19.36 -7.93 -30.59
N ASP A 666 18.76 -9.03 -30.12
CA ASP A 666 17.63 -9.64 -30.83
C ASP A 666 16.31 -8.88 -30.68
N ARG A 667 16.19 -8.00 -29.67
CA ARG A 667 15.04 -7.09 -29.47
C ARG A 667 15.22 -5.76 -30.21
N ALA A 668 16.46 -5.33 -30.41
CA ALA A 668 16.80 -4.07 -31.05
C ALA A 668 16.80 -4.14 -32.59
N HIS A 669 16.64 -2.98 -33.22
CA HIS A 669 17.21 -2.71 -34.55
C HIS A 669 18.65 -2.20 -34.37
N VAL A 670 19.63 -2.92 -34.89
CA VAL A 670 21.05 -2.53 -34.80
C VAL A 670 21.46 -1.81 -36.08
N MET A 671 22.22 -0.72 -35.96
CA MET A 671 22.71 0.06 -37.09
C MET A 671 24.18 0.43 -36.85
N THR A 672 25.08 -0.08 -37.68
CA THR A 672 26.50 0.30 -37.67
C THR A 672 26.68 1.58 -38.48
N LEU A 673 27.11 2.66 -37.83
CA LEU A 673 27.39 3.94 -38.49
C LEU A 673 28.87 4.02 -38.92
N PRO A 674 29.17 4.11 -40.23
CA PRO A 674 30.53 4.31 -40.71
C PRO A 674 31.00 5.74 -40.46
N LYS A 675 32.28 6.00 -40.76
CA LYS A 675 32.81 7.37 -40.75
C LYS A 675 32.19 8.18 -41.89
N GLN A 676 31.63 9.34 -41.56
CA GLN A 676 30.83 10.15 -42.49
C GLN A 676 31.70 11.06 -43.39
N ASP A 677 32.41 10.43 -44.33
CA ASP A 677 33.30 11.12 -45.27
C ASP A 677 32.59 11.60 -46.57
N LYS A 678 31.38 11.08 -46.88
CA LYS A 678 30.60 11.44 -48.09
C LYS A 678 29.70 12.68 -47.86
N ARG A 679 29.89 13.76 -48.62
CA ARG A 679 29.03 14.97 -48.59
C ARG A 679 28.06 15.02 -49.79
N PHE A 680 26.93 15.70 -49.61
CA PHE A 680 25.90 15.92 -50.64
C PHE A 680 25.32 17.35 -50.57
N THR A 681 24.72 17.83 -51.66
CA THR A 681 24.14 19.19 -51.71
C THR A 681 22.86 19.29 -50.88
N ILE A 682 22.85 20.12 -49.83
CA ILE A 682 21.72 20.22 -48.91
C ILE A 682 20.64 21.18 -49.45
N LYS A 683 19.55 20.61 -49.98
CA LYS A 683 18.32 21.37 -50.30
C LYS A 683 17.74 21.97 -49.02
N SER A 684 17.11 23.15 -49.11
CA SER A 684 16.32 23.70 -48.00
C SER A 684 14.87 23.28 -48.14
N PHE A 685 14.25 22.93 -47.02
CA PHE A 685 12.82 22.69 -46.86
C PHE A 685 12.32 23.54 -45.70
N GLU A 686 11.01 23.78 -45.66
CA GLU A 686 10.38 24.49 -44.55
C GLU A 686 10.36 23.60 -43.28
N PRO A 687 10.36 24.20 -42.07
CA PRO A 687 10.13 23.45 -40.84
C PRO A 687 8.71 22.87 -40.83
N ALA A 688 8.59 21.59 -40.50
CA ALA A 688 7.31 20.87 -40.42
C ALA A 688 7.42 19.75 -39.37
N ASN A 689 6.32 19.44 -38.70
CA ASN A 689 6.24 18.53 -37.55
C ASN A 689 5.39 17.32 -37.93
N TYR A 690 5.95 16.12 -38.00
CA TYR A 690 5.24 14.97 -38.58
C TYR A 690 4.45 14.16 -37.55
N SER A 691 3.19 13.85 -37.89
CA SER A 691 2.32 12.96 -37.11
C SER A 691 2.89 11.53 -37.03
N TYR A 692 3.01 11.01 -35.81
CA TYR A 692 3.36 9.62 -35.52
C TYR A 692 2.33 8.64 -36.10
N ARG A 693 1.04 8.93 -35.96
CA ARG A 693 -0.05 8.15 -36.56
C ARG A 693 0.08 8.13 -38.08
N SER A 694 0.44 9.25 -38.71
CA SER A 694 0.71 9.28 -40.15
C SER A 694 1.93 8.45 -40.55
N LEU A 695 3.02 8.48 -39.77
CA LEU A 695 4.20 7.65 -40.02
C LEU A 695 3.87 6.15 -39.91
N ARG A 696 3.18 5.74 -38.84
CA ARG A 696 2.73 4.34 -38.66
C ARG A 696 1.75 3.89 -39.74
N LYS A 697 0.87 4.78 -40.22
CA LYS A 697 -0.04 4.54 -41.36
C LYS A 697 0.75 4.33 -42.67
N ALA A 698 1.80 5.11 -42.92
CA ALA A 698 2.68 4.93 -44.08
C ALA A 698 3.46 3.60 -44.02
N PHE A 699 4.03 3.25 -42.87
CA PHE A 699 4.69 1.94 -42.67
C PHE A 699 3.70 0.78 -42.86
N GLY A 700 2.52 0.86 -42.23
CA GLY A 700 1.48 -0.18 -42.34
C GLY A 700 0.95 -0.36 -43.77
N LYS A 701 0.88 0.72 -44.56
CA LYS A 701 0.57 0.66 -46.00
C LYS A 701 1.66 -0.13 -46.74
N ALA A 702 2.93 0.23 -46.59
CA ALA A 702 4.04 -0.45 -47.25
C ALA A 702 4.11 -1.95 -46.90
N SER A 703 4.00 -2.29 -45.62
CA SER A 703 3.96 -3.68 -45.14
C SER A 703 2.74 -4.48 -45.57
N ALA A 704 1.63 -3.82 -45.96
CA ALA A 704 0.49 -4.49 -46.58
C ALA A 704 0.71 -4.73 -48.08
N GLU A 705 1.16 -3.70 -48.82
CA GLU A 705 1.32 -3.74 -50.27
C GLU A 705 2.43 -4.70 -50.74
N ARG A 706 3.53 -4.83 -49.99
CA ARG A 706 4.67 -5.71 -50.34
C ARG A 706 4.74 -7.00 -49.53
N LYS A 707 3.65 -7.37 -48.83
CA LYS A 707 3.66 -8.53 -47.93
C LYS A 707 4.00 -9.85 -48.64
N GLU A 708 3.43 -10.07 -49.81
CA GLU A 708 3.58 -11.34 -50.55
C GLU A 708 5.00 -11.49 -51.14
N GLU A 709 5.57 -10.38 -51.63
CA GLU A 709 6.98 -10.27 -52.07
C GLU A 709 7.94 -10.73 -50.97
N VAL A 710 7.78 -10.19 -49.75
CA VAL A 710 8.67 -10.51 -48.62
C VAL A 710 8.39 -11.90 -48.03
N VAL A 711 7.14 -12.36 -47.99
CA VAL A 711 6.81 -13.74 -47.59
C VAL A 711 7.39 -14.77 -48.57
N LYS A 712 7.47 -14.46 -49.87
CA LYS A 712 8.16 -15.32 -50.85
C LYS A 712 9.66 -15.33 -50.57
N LEU A 713 10.30 -14.17 -50.51
CA LEU A 713 11.75 -14.03 -50.26
C LEU A 713 12.20 -14.74 -48.97
N LEU A 714 11.40 -14.66 -47.89
CA LEU A 714 11.69 -15.39 -46.66
C LEU A 714 11.54 -16.91 -46.81
N LYS A 715 10.55 -17.41 -47.56
CA LYS A 715 10.43 -18.84 -47.85
C LYS A 715 11.60 -19.35 -48.66
N ASP A 716 11.97 -18.63 -49.72
CA ASP A 716 13.09 -18.97 -50.59
C ASP A 716 14.39 -19.04 -49.76
N LEU A 717 14.64 -18.06 -48.87
CA LEU A 717 15.74 -18.06 -47.90
C LEU A 717 15.71 -19.26 -46.94
N THR A 718 14.55 -19.57 -46.33
CA THR A 718 14.44 -20.68 -45.36
C THR A 718 14.61 -22.07 -45.99
N GLY A 719 14.39 -22.20 -47.30
CA GLY A 719 14.55 -23.45 -48.04
C GLY A 719 15.94 -23.66 -48.65
N ASP A 720 16.83 -22.67 -48.55
CA ASP A 720 18.13 -22.67 -49.22
C ASP A 720 19.26 -23.38 -48.44
N ALA A 721 20.28 -23.85 -49.15
CA ALA A 721 21.48 -24.46 -48.59
C ALA A 721 22.23 -23.56 -47.58
N PHE A 722 22.15 -22.24 -47.71
CA PHE A 722 22.61 -21.27 -46.72
C PHE A 722 21.97 -21.49 -45.34
N THR A 723 20.66 -21.76 -45.30
CA THR A 723 19.94 -22.09 -44.07
C THR A 723 20.38 -23.44 -43.49
N GLU A 724 20.59 -24.45 -44.34
CA GLU A 724 21.07 -25.76 -43.91
C GLU A 724 22.48 -25.67 -43.28
N GLN A 725 23.38 -24.85 -43.84
CA GLN A 725 24.71 -24.60 -43.25
C GLN A 725 24.62 -23.82 -41.93
N LEU A 726 23.78 -22.79 -41.82
CA LEU A 726 23.55 -22.09 -40.54
C LEU A 726 23.04 -23.05 -39.44
N GLY A 727 22.10 -23.94 -39.78
CA GLY A 727 21.57 -24.93 -38.83
C GLY A 727 22.61 -25.96 -38.42
N SER A 728 23.32 -26.56 -39.39
CA SER A 728 24.24 -27.69 -39.14
C SER A 728 25.62 -27.30 -38.61
N GLN A 729 26.13 -26.10 -38.92
CA GLN A 729 27.50 -25.68 -38.58
C GLN A 729 27.54 -24.58 -37.49
N PHE A 730 26.44 -23.85 -37.29
CA PHE A 730 26.38 -22.74 -36.32
C PHE A 730 25.29 -22.92 -35.25
N GLU A 731 24.46 -23.97 -35.33
CA GLU A 731 23.28 -24.18 -34.48
C GLU A 731 22.28 -23.01 -34.54
N LEU A 732 22.23 -22.30 -35.67
CA LEU A 732 21.38 -21.14 -35.89
C LEU A 732 20.15 -21.50 -36.74
N GLY A 733 18.97 -21.05 -36.30
CA GLY A 733 17.72 -21.20 -37.03
C GLY A 733 16.89 -19.93 -37.04
N TRP A 734 15.96 -19.85 -37.99
CA TRP A 734 15.03 -18.72 -38.13
C TRP A 734 13.96 -18.77 -37.02
N GLY A 735 14.06 -17.87 -36.05
CA GLY A 735 13.03 -17.69 -35.03
C GLY A 735 11.97 -16.67 -35.47
N ASN A 736 10.72 -16.87 -35.05
CA ASN A 736 9.54 -16.06 -35.42
C ASN A 736 9.74 -14.53 -35.25
N ARG A 737 10.66 -14.10 -34.38
CA ARG A 737 11.02 -12.69 -34.21
C ARG A 737 11.75 -12.13 -35.43
N PHE A 738 12.67 -12.88 -36.03
CA PHE A 738 13.34 -12.46 -37.26
C PHE A 738 12.34 -12.31 -38.40
N GLU A 739 11.46 -13.29 -38.59
CA GLU A 739 10.40 -13.25 -39.61
C GLU A 739 9.51 -12.02 -39.44
N LYS A 740 8.99 -11.78 -38.22
CA LYS A 740 8.17 -10.59 -37.91
C LYS A 740 8.95 -9.30 -38.20
N GLN A 741 10.19 -9.22 -37.73
CA GLN A 741 11.06 -8.05 -37.95
C GLN A 741 11.34 -7.82 -39.44
N ALA A 742 11.53 -8.87 -40.25
CA ALA A 742 11.74 -8.76 -41.70
C ALA A 742 10.47 -8.31 -42.44
N LEU A 743 9.30 -8.79 -42.04
CA LEU A 743 7.99 -8.36 -42.56
C LEU A 743 7.65 -6.90 -42.21
N ASP A 744 8.19 -6.36 -41.12
CA ASP A 744 8.07 -4.95 -40.76
C ASP A 744 9.17 -4.07 -41.42
N PHE A 745 10.40 -4.60 -41.58
CA PHE A 745 11.58 -3.85 -42.08
C PHE A 745 11.64 -3.77 -43.61
N ILE A 746 11.60 -4.92 -44.32
CA ILE A 746 11.89 -4.99 -45.75
C ILE A 746 10.87 -4.19 -46.60
N PRO A 747 9.55 -4.26 -46.35
CA PRO A 747 8.58 -3.45 -47.10
C PRO A 747 8.81 -1.94 -46.98
N VAL A 748 9.23 -1.46 -45.81
CA VAL A 748 9.49 -0.04 -45.56
C VAL A 748 10.80 0.39 -46.22
N MET A 749 11.86 -0.44 -46.20
CA MET A 749 13.07 -0.20 -46.98
C MET A 749 12.78 -0.05 -48.47
N LEU A 750 12.03 -0.99 -49.04
CA LEU A 750 11.61 -0.99 -50.44
C LEU A 750 10.73 0.23 -50.79
N ALA A 751 9.85 0.66 -49.89
CA ALA A 751 9.03 1.86 -50.05
C ALA A 751 9.81 3.18 -49.89
N CYS A 752 10.98 3.15 -49.24
CA CYS A 752 11.94 4.27 -49.22
C CYS A 752 12.93 4.25 -50.42
N GLY A 753 12.73 3.34 -51.39
CA GLY A 753 13.52 3.21 -52.61
C GLY A 753 14.83 2.40 -52.49
N ALA A 754 14.99 1.58 -51.45
CA ALA A 754 16.08 0.60 -51.35
C ALA A 754 15.82 -0.65 -52.22
N SER A 755 16.85 -1.45 -52.49
CA SER A 755 16.68 -2.77 -53.11
C SER A 755 16.27 -3.86 -52.11
N SER A 756 15.71 -4.96 -52.60
CA SER A 756 15.42 -6.17 -51.79
C SER A 756 16.69 -6.77 -51.20
N GLY A 757 17.78 -6.78 -51.99
CA GLY A 757 19.11 -7.20 -51.55
C GLY A 757 19.66 -6.28 -50.46
N GLU A 758 19.63 -4.95 -50.64
CA GLU A 758 20.08 -3.98 -49.62
C GLU A 758 19.35 -4.16 -48.28
N ALA A 759 18.04 -4.40 -48.32
CA ALA A 759 17.22 -4.62 -47.14
C ALA A 759 17.51 -5.96 -46.45
N LEU A 760 17.71 -7.04 -47.22
CA LEU A 760 18.04 -8.35 -46.68
C LEU A 760 19.47 -8.40 -46.12
N ASP A 761 20.46 -7.87 -46.84
CA ASP A 761 21.87 -7.84 -46.42
C ASP A 761 22.01 -7.10 -45.08
N HIS A 762 21.30 -5.98 -44.88
CA HIS A 762 21.30 -5.29 -43.61
C HIS A 762 20.78 -6.16 -42.45
N LEU A 763 19.71 -6.93 -42.67
CA LEU A 763 19.17 -7.84 -41.66
C LEU A 763 20.08 -9.03 -41.40
N LEU A 764 20.65 -9.67 -42.42
CA LEU A 764 21.59 -10.77 -42.26
C LEU A 764 22.85 -10.32 -41.51
N ALA A 765 23.46 -9.21 -41.94
CA ALA A 765 24.66 -8.63 -41.33
C ALA A 765 24.47 -8.32 -39.83
N THR A 766 23.34 -7.71 -39.46
CA THR A 766 23.09 -7.24 -38.07
C THR A 766 22.49 -8.30 -37.15
N ARG A 767 21.71 -9.26 -37.68
CA ARG A 767 20.99 -10.26 -36.87
C ARG A 767 21.75 -11.58 -36.76
N ILE A 768 22.55 -11.95 -37.76
CA ILE A 768 23.18 -13.28 -37.90
C ILE A 768 24.70 -13.17 -38.01
N MET A 769 25.23 -12.37 -38.95
CA MET A 769 26.69 -12.27 -39.19
C MET A 769 27.47 -11.55 -38.09
N ARG A 770 26.81 -11.17 -36.98
CA ARG A 770 27.43 -10.49 -35.85
C ARG A 770 28.37 -11.40 -35.05
N PRO A 771 29.35 -10.81 -34.32
CA PRO A 771 30.17 -11.53 -33.36
C PRO A 771 29.35 -12.39 -32.39
N GLY A 772 29.84 -13.59 -32.11
CA GLY A 772 29.22 -14.57 -31.21
C GLY A 772 28.18 -15.48 -31.88
N LYS A 773 27.55 -15.06 -33.00
CA LYS A 773 26.58 -15.89 -33.74
C LYS A 773 27.18 -16.60 -34.95
N VAL A 774 27.74 -15.88 -35.92
CA VAL A 774 28.49 -16.49 -37.03
C VAL A 774 29.96 -16.11 -36.95
N THR A 775 30.25 -14.81 -36.91
CA THR A 775 31.62 -14.30 -36.81
C THR A 775 32.11 -14.28 -35.36
N GLY A 776 33.41 -14.09 -35.15
CA GLY A 776 34.03 -13.94 -33.82
C GLY A 776 34.12 -15.23 -33.00
N ARG A 777 33.46 -16.32 -33.44
CA ARG A 777 33.53 -17.64 -32.78
C ARG A 777 34.94 -18.23 -32.85
N TYR A 778 35.27 -19.06 -31.87
CA TYR A 778 36.56 -19.78 -31.77
C TYR A 778 36.45 -21.26 -32.16
N ASN A 779 35.24 -21.81 -32.22
CA ASN A 779 34.95 -23.20 -32.60
C ASN A 779 34.61 -23.38 -34.09
N VAL A 780 34.70 -22.30 -34.89
CA VAL A 780 34.39 -22.27 -36.33
C VAL A 780 35.69 -22.16 -37.11
N SER A 781 35.82 -22.89 -38.22
CA SER A 781 37.02 -22.82 -39.07
C SER A 781 36.87 -21.79 -40.20
N ALA A 782 38.01 -21.32 -40.74
CA ALA A 782 38.01 -20.45 -41.92
C ALA A 782 37.44 -21.14 -43.17
N GLU A 783 37.47 -22.48 -43.26
CA GLU A 783 36.82 -23.24 -44.33
C GLU A 783 35.29 -23.24 -44.18
N THR A 784 34.79 -23.42 -42.95
CA THR A 784 33.37 -23.29 -42.58
C THR A 784 32.81 -21.93 -43.02
N LEU A 785 33.52 -20.83 -42.73
CA LEU A 785 33.11 -19.48 -43.16
C LEU A 785 33.18 -19.28 -44.68
N ARG A 786 34.13 -19.90 -45.40
CA ARG A 786 34.20 -19.84 -46.87
C ARG A 786 33.05 -20.60 -47.53
N ASN A 787 32.65 -21.75 -46.97
CA ASN A 787 31.50 -22.51 -47.46
C ASN A 787 30.19 -21.74 -47.26
N LEU A 788 30.02 -21.09 -46.10
CA LEU A 788 28.89 -20.20 -45.83
C LEU A 788 28.89 -18.96 -46.74
N LYS A 789 30.07 -18.41 -47.05
CA LYS A 789 30.23 -17.31 -48.02
C LYS A 789 29.74 -17.73 -49.41
N GLY A 790 30.17 -18.91 -49.90
CA GLY A 790 29.73 -19.44 -51.20
C GLY A 790 28.23 -19.69 -51.26
N ALA A 791 27.65 -20.30 -50.22
CA ALA A 791 26.21 -20.51 -50.14
C ALA A 791 25.41 -19.18 -50.15
N LEU A 792 25.95 -18.12 -49.55
CA LEU A 792 25.33 -16.79 -49.62
C LEU A 792 25.42 -16.16 -51.02
N GLU A 793 26.53 -16.36 -51.76
CA GLU A 793 26.67 -15.95 -53.16
C GLU A 793 25.68 -16.70 -54.07
N ASP A 794 25.60 -18.02 -53.93
CA ASP A 794 24.68 -18.88 -54.69
C ASP A 794 23.21 -18.53 -54.42
N PHE A 795 22.82 -18.28 -53.15
CA PHE A 795 21.48 -17.82 -52.79
C PHE A 795 21.15 -16.46 -53.44
N TRP A 796 22.11 -15.52 -53.45
CA TRP A 796 21.89 -14.19 -54.01
C TRP A 796 21.59 -14.23 -55.52
N ILE A 797 22.25 -15.15 -56.22
CA ILE A 797 22.05 -15.42 -57.65
C ILE A 797 20.73 -16.17 -57.88
N SER A 798 20.39 -17.17 -57.05
CA SER A 798 19.18 -17.97 -57.23
C SER A 798 17.89 -17.21 -56.93
N ALA A 799 17.95 -16.23 -56.03
CA ALA A 799 16.83 -15.37 -55.63
C ALA A 799 16.67 -14.07 -56.47
N ASP A 800 17.50 -13.86 -57.51
CA ASP A 800 17.50 -12.68 -58.39
C ASP A 800 17.57 -11.33 -57.62
N LEU A 801 18.45 -11.26 -56.61
CA LEU A 801 18.56 -10.10 -55.72
C LEU A 801 19.45 -9.00 -56.32
N ALA A 802 18.92 -7.77 -56.36
CA ALA A 802 19.59 -6.64 -57.00
C ALA A 802 20.72 -6.04 -56.14
N GLY A 803 21.96 -6.24 -56.60
CA GLY A 803 23.21 -5.76 -55.97
C GLY A 803 23.83 -6.79 -55.01
N ASP A 804 25.12 -6.68 -54.70
CA ASP A 804 25.86 -7.69 -53.91
C ASP A 804 25.59 -7.57 -52.39
N PRO A 805 25.67 -8.67 -51.59
CA PRO A 805 25.45 -8.67 -50.13
C PRO A 805 26.64 -8.08 -49.33
N ARG A 806 27.04 -6.85 -49.65
CA ARG A 806 28.34 -6.27 -49.23
C ARG A 806 28.59 -6.30 -47.72
N LYS A 807 27.59 -5.97 -46.88
CA LYS A 807 27.80 -5.87 -45.42
C LYS A 807 28.01 -7.24 -44.80
N SER A 808 27.25 -8.25 -45.21
CA SER A 808 27.43 -9.64 -44.77
C SER A 808 28.78 -10.20 -45.23
N MET A 809 29.20 -9.86 -46.44
CA MET A 809 30.44 -10.34 -47.05
C MET A 809 31.69 -9.70 -46.43
N GLU A 810 31.67 -8.40 -46.15
CA GLU A 810 32.75 -7.70 -45.44
C GLU A 810 32.97 -8.28 -44.03
N LEU A 811 31.89 -8.63 -43.31
CA LEU A 811 31.97 -9.28 -42.00
C LEU A 811 32.56 -10.70 -42.08
N LEU A 812 32.11 -11.52 -43.04
CA LEU A 812 32.65 -12.87 -43.23
C LEU A 812 34.13 -12.82 -43.65
N GLU A 813 34.52 -11.91 -44.55
CA GLU A 813 35.92 -11.77 -44.96
C GLU A 813 36.83 -11.25 -43.84
N ALA A 814 36.36 -10.31 -43.01
CA ALA A 814 37.11 -9.85 -41.85
C ALA A 814 37.39 -11.00 -40.87
N ASP A 815 36.41 -11.86 -40.62
CA ASP A 815 36.57 -12.99 -39.70
C ASP A 815 37.41 -14.13 -40.29
N ILE A 816 37.30 -14.39 -41.61
CA ILE A 816 38.22 -15.30 -42.33
C ILE A 816 39.67 -14.81 -42.22
N ARG A 817 39.93 -13.50 -42.40
CA ARG A 817 41.28 -12.93 -42.26
C ARG A 817 41.82 -13.04 -40.82
N ARG A 818 40.95 -12.86 -39.82
CA ARG A 818 41.28 -13.09 -38.39
C ARG A 818 41.70 -14.54 -38.15
N LEU A 819 40.94 -15.51 -38.66
CA LEU A 819 41.22 -16.94 -38.48
C LEU A 819 42.43 -17.43 -39.31
N ASP A 820 42.66 -16.86 -40.50
CA ASP A 820 43.84 -17.13 -41.33
C ASP A 820 45.15 -16.52 -40.78
N GLY A 821 45.09 -15.77 -39.68
CA GLY A 821 46.25 -15.11 -39.07
C GLY A 821 46.84 -13.97 -39.93
N ARG A 822 46.04 -13.36 -40.81
CA ARG A 822 46.45 -12.29 -41.73
C ARG A 822 45.93 -10.94 -41.27
N SER A 823 46.55 -10.41 -40.21
CA SER A 823 46.41 -9.03 -39.73
C SER A 823 47.24 -8.06 -40.59
#